data_AF-A0A937PT64-F1
#
_entry.id   AF-A0A937PT64-F1
#
_cell.length_a   1.000
_cell.length_b   1.000
_cell.length_c   1.000
_cell.angle_alpha   90.00
_cell.angle_beta   90.00
_cell.angle_gamma   90.00
#
_symmetry.space_group_name_H-M   'P 1'
#
loop_
_entity.id
_entity.type
_entity.pdbx_description
1 polymer ?
#
loop_
_entity_poly.entity_id
_entity_poly.type
_entity_poly.pdbx_seq_one_letter_code
_entity_poly.pdbx_strand_id
1 'polypeptide(L)'
;MTSLDISAHISILIAALLSLIAAPAVNAQSEVRYEAALSDGTRVEGNRLTGWHEHNAVPHLEGVRLHDGNRQLLWFRNRRIKPYSPSSNRVGFVEFVGGDRFVGRVVGGQPSSEIDGLDVPAHLLVASSAPLYVPGLQSLTQVRILPGRIQRVVWGRASQRRLQPGTLYYADGRQLGFLRLRWQQNSVLLLLKDGTRNVELSQIAEVHLLKIDPWQAYYQEVAILSPACRSRLVRLETTGGLIATGSRSRFRAAPFATPGQKQRAVDHLKRLDDQITKGNAAREANQKELQQARADYQRQLAEGETRKKAAKQISDKAVADTRQRIDNQRKADAARLATQRKQFEQQLRAAEQAMQQRLAAMPADKRDKELKAFRQKQAQTRKSRAKSFEQERLKLESQRKKELDDFIKGQTQKLKKLEGDLTRQVAPAKQRVAKWEQRLKQLEALRSQRATVARSLKGQPGSWYHMVQPVWSLDPLWMPFRSIHTRWSFAPDQVPLSRVYPAATVSPALLPWHLDRNFDGGPLRSGGRQHGWGFAVHAYSELSFALPQCARSFRSRLGLDRMVGAGGCARARIYVGSTKAKPLYQSPLLIGSKKAADTGWIQLRPPAKGPKHLILQADPAHENRPRGADPLNIRDKLDWLDPQIGLDAAKLQAEVRGQIGGLITASQEWKLTLDKRGVYTWTNYLHKPEGSPVGRFLMIIQAQGQPLRLSREMTIGPADKWLAVYVSLPTGENPPPDAVTLHVGERQIQPRKIPIRQLWQGWPAPLLFALDEYQGKKVTLHLTQPAGGKPLHWQAVKTSKKLPQAYHFVRILELAGQSNLQVPQVLASALYSRRMNDQEKIALIQIYRHGGIMNFRSPTLGTSQPNEIKNVLVGEDWTGGDKTFMAFQKVPSLKSLILVKDSGVSSAAVKKLLAVMPDLEVTRFERTPSSEGQGCIFWMQNRTGKEVEIYWINREGNLSLRDKLDNRGHRKRHTSVVGARFEAHVDGKRISKFTVTPGRIWEIRPPGK
;
A
#
# COMPACT_ATOMS: atom_id res chain seq x y z
N MET A 1 49.16 -49.55 -38.53
CA MET A 1 48.45 -49.07 -39.73
C MET A 1 47.14 -49.83 -39.83
N THR A 2 46.03 -49.22 -39.42
CA THR A 2 44.64 -49.55 -39.78
C THR A 2 43.74 -48.54 -39.10
N SER A 3 42.71 -48.13 -39.83
CA SER A 3 41.74 -47.09 -39.51
C SER A 3 40.91 -47.39 -38.27
N LEU A 4 40.80 -46.43 -37.34
CA LEU A 4 39.79 -46.44 -36.29
C LEU A 4 39.26 -45.02 -36.06
N ASP A 5 38.17 -44.75 -36.78
CA ASP A 5 36.94 -44.13 -36.30
C ASP A 5 36.98 -42.75 -35.62
N ILE A 6 37.33 -41.73 -36.40
CA ILE A 6 37.16 -40.31 -36.04
C ILE A 6 35.66 -39.90 -36.06
N SER A 7 34.76 -40.71 -36.62
CA SER A 7 33.31 -40.42 -36.71
C SER A 7 32.58 -40.59 -35.37
N ALA A 8 32.99 -41.57 -34.56
CA ALA A 8 32.35 -41.86 -33.27
C ALA A 8 32.63 -40.77 -32.21
N HIS A 9 33.82 -40.16 -32.22
CA HIS A 9 34.18 -39.12 -31.25
C HIS A 9 33.62 -37.74 -31.60
N ILE A 10 33.42 -37.41 -32.87
CA ILE A 10 32.75 -36.17 -33.28
C ILE A 10 31.25 -36.25 -32.99
N SER A 11 30.62 -37.42 -33.14
CA SER A 11 29.19 -37.60 -32.81
C SER A 11 28.92 -37.56 -31.30
N ILE A 12 29.83 -38.06 -30.46
CA ILE A 12 29.71 -37.98 -28.99
C ILE A 12 30.01 -36.56 -28.49
N LEU A 13 30.95 -35.83 -29.09
CA LEU A 13 31.18 -34.42 -28.73
C LEU A 13 30.04 -33.50 -29.19
N ILE A 14 29.45 -33.75 -30.37
CA ILE A 14 28.29 -32.99 -30.86
C ILE A 14 27.02 -33.33 -30.08
N ALA A 15 26.80 -34.58 -29.66
CA ALA A 15 25.71 -34.95 -28.76
C ALA A 15 25.89 -34.41 -27.33
N ALA A 16 27.12 -34.34 -26.81
CA ALA A 16 27.43 -33.71 -25.53
C ALA A 16 27.32 -32.17 -25.59
N LEU A 17 27.71 -31.54 -26.70
CA LEU A 17 27.52 -30.10 -26.91
C LEU A 17 26.04 -29.75 -27.15
N LEU A 18 25.27 -30.57 -27.89
CA LEU A 18 23.83 -30.36 -28.10
C LEU A 18 22.98 -30.67 -26.86
N SER A 19 23.40 -31.59 -25.98
CA SER A 19 22.72 -31.80 -24.68
C SER A 19 23.10 -30.77 -23.62
N LEU A 20 24.22 -30.04 -23.78
CA LEU A 20 24.54 -28.82 -23.03
C LEU A 20 23.85 -27.56 -23.54
N ILE A 21 23.26 -27.58 -24.75
CA ILE A 21 22.54 -26.44 -25.34
C ILE A 21 21.00 -26.64 -25.32
N ALA A 22 20.52 -27.87 -25.06
CA ALA A 22 19.08 -28.19 -25.02
C ALA A 22 18.47 -28.39 -23.61
N ALA A 23 19.02 -27.75 -22.56
CA ALA A 23 18.30 -27.55 -21.29
C ALA A 23 18.66 -26.20 -20.65
N PRO A 24 17.92 -25.13 -21.03
CA PRO A 24 17.04 -24.55 -20.02
C PRO A 24 15.73 -24.04 -20.67
N ALA A 25 14.93 -24.92 -21.27
CA ALA A 25 13.62 -24.52 -21.81
C ALA A 25 12.43 -25.29 -21.21
N VAL A 26 12.64 -26.20 -20.25
CA VAL A 26 11.57 -26.87 -19.50
C VAL A 26 11.82 -26.77 -17.99
N ASN A 27 11.98 -25.53 -17.50
CA ASN A 27 11.61 -25.14 -16.13
C ASN A 27 11.70 -23.62 -15.88
N ALA A 28 11.57 -22.80 -16.92
CA ALA A 28 11.24 -21.39 -16.74
C ALA A 28 9.73 -21.25 -16.47
N GLN A 29 9.21 -21.89 -15.42
CA GLN A 29 8.03 -21.35 -14.76
C GLN A 29 8.41 -19.92 -14.39
N SER A 30 7.77 -18.92 -15.01
CA SER A 30 8.03 -17.52 -14.71
C SER A 30 8.01 -17.38 -13.19
N GLU A 31 9.15 -17.10 -12.56
CA GLU A 31 9.25 -17.33 -11.12
C GLU A 31 8.22 -16.43 -10.43
N VAL A 32 7.26 -17.08 -9.78
CA VAL A 32 6.11 -16.40 -9.18
C VAL A 32 6.63 -15.43 -8.14
N ARG A 33 6.26 -14.15 -8.28
CA ARG A 33 6.88 -13.08 -7.50
C ARG A 33 6.56 -13.16 -6.01
N TYR A 34 5.32 -13.49 -5.67
CA TYR A 34 4.84 -13.49 -4.31
C TYR A 34 4.33 -14.86 -3.89
N GLU A 35 4.61 -15.23 -2.65
CA GLU A 35 4.09 -16.43 -2.00
C GLU A 35 3.50 -16.03 -0.64
N ALA A 36 2.36 -16.60 -0.29
CA ALA A 36 1.71 -16.43 1.00
C ALA A 36 1.26 -17.77 1.59
N ALA A 37 1.32 -17.86 2.92
CA ALA A 37 0.79 -18.97 3.68
C ALA A 37 -0.31 -18.48 4.64
N LEU A 38 -1.43 -19.19 4.66
CA LEU A 38 -2.58 -18.90 5.51
C LEU A 38 -2.68 -19.87 6.69
N SER A 39 -3.46 -19.50 7.71
CA SER A 39 -3.57 -20.23 8.98
C SER A 39 -4.19 -21.64 8.87
N ASP A 40 -4.95 -21.89 7.81
CA ASP A 40 -5.52 -23.20 7.46
C ASP A 40 -4.52 -24.11 6.72
N GLY A 41 -3.32 -23.61 6.42
CA GLY A 41 -2.30 -24.32 5.63
C GLY A 41 -2.32 -24.03 4.13
N THR A 42 -3.31 -23.26 3.64
CA THR A 42 -3.42 -22.88 2.24
C THR A 42 -2.21 -22.07 1.78
N ARG A 43 -1.74 -22.35 0.56
CA ARG A 43 -0.66 -21.63 -0.12
C ARG A 43 -1.21 -20.88 -1.31
N VAL A 44 -0.83 -19.61 -1.41
CA VAL A 44 -1.22 -18.73 -2.51
C VAL A 44 0.06 -18.19 -3.15
N GLU A 45 0.23 -18.45 -4.43
CA GLU A 45 1.33 -17.92 -5.21
C GLU A 45 0.78 -17.00 -6.30
N GLY A 46 1.45 -15.87 -6.55
CA GLY A 46 1.00 -14.95 -7.60
C GLY A 46 1.93 -13.78 -7.90
N ASN A 47 1.59 -13.04 -8.94
CA ASN A 47 2.28 -11.82 -9.36
C ASN A 47 1.44 -10.57 -9.08
N ARG A 48 0.11 -10.71 -9.00
CA ARG A 48 -0.83 -9.60 -8.86
C ARG A 48 -1.28 -9.43 -7.41
N LEU A 49 -0.82 -8.33 -6.82
CA LEU A 49 -1.19 -7.90 -5.48
C LEU A 49 -2.08 -6.65 -5.55
N THR A 50 -3.19 -6.61 -4.82
CA THR A 50 -4.12 -5.47 -4.77
C THR A 50 -4.57 -5.15 -3.36
N GLY A 51 -5.03 -3.92 -3.12
CA GLY A 51 -5.59 -3.45 -1.84
C GLY A 51 -4.57 -3.16 -0.73
N TRP A 52 -3.33 -3.66 -0.80
CA TRP A 52 -2.38 -3.48 0.30
C TRP A 52 -1.83 -2.05 0.49
N HIS A 53 -2.06 -1.15 -0.47
CA HIS A 53 -1.70 0.27 -0.37
C HIS A 53 -2.71 1.11 0.42
N GLU A 54 -3.87 0.55 0.76
CA GLU A 54 -4.92 1.22 1.51
C GLU A 54 -4.97 0.68 2.94
N HIS A 55 -4.99 1.57 3.93
CA HIS A 55 -4.93 1.17 5.33
C HIS A 55 -6.06 0.22 5.76
N ASN A 56 -7.28 0.44 5.25
CA ASN A 56 -8.49 -0.27 5.67
C ASN A 56 -8.92 -1.37 4.70
N ALA A 57 -8.23 -1.55 3.58
CA ALA A 57 -8.59 -2.57 2.60
C ALA A 57 -8.07 -3.96 3.01
N VAL A 58 -8.77 -4.99 2.57
CA VAL A 58 -8.29 -6.37 2.64
C VAL A 58 -7.35 -6.61 1.46
N PRO A 59 -6.06 -6.96 1.68
CA PRO A 59 -5.14 -7.24 0.59
C PRO A 59 -5.48 -8.58 -0.08
N HIS A 60 -5.31 -8.62 -1.41
CA HIS A 60 -5.53 -9.82 -2.21
C HIS A 60 -4.28 -10.18 -3.02
N LEU A 61 -4.02 -11.48 -3.17
CA LEU A 61 -3.01 -12.04 -4.07
C LEU A 61 -3.72 -12.94 -5.09
N GLU A 62 -3.62 -12.61 -6.37
CA GLU A 62 -4.37 -13.28 -7.47
C GLU A 62 -5.87 -13.41 -7.17
N GLY A 63 -6.45 -12.37 -6.55
CA GLY A 63 -7.86 -12.35 -6.17
C GLY A 63 -8.19 -13.13 -4.88
N VAL A 64 -7.24 -13.86 -4.29
CA VAL A 64 -7.44 -14.52 -2.99
C VAL A 64 -7.22 -13.54 -1.85
N ARG A 65 -8.19 -13.43 -0.95
CA ARG A 65 -8.07 -12.61 0.28
C ARG A 65 -6.96 -13.16 1.17
N LEU A 66 -6.00 -12.32 1.53
CA LEU A 66 -4.93 -12.70 2.46
C LEU A 66 -5.37 -12.61 3.93
N HIS A 67 -6.47 -11.91 4.19
CA HIS A 67 -7.10 -11.84 5.51
C HIS A 67 -8.60 -12.03 5.35
N ASP A 68 -9.10 -13.15 5.85
CA ASP A 68 -10.51 -13.52 5.89
C ASP A 68 -10.76 -14.11 7.29
N GLY A 69 -11.92 -13.87 7.92
CA GLY A 69 -12.12 -14.14 9.37
C GLY A 69 -11.53 -15.49 9.84
N ASN A 70 -11.78 -16.55 9.08
CA ASN A 70 -11.32 -17.92 9.34
C ASN A 70 -9.95 -18.28 8.72
N ARG A 71 -9.41 -17.45 7.82
CA ARG A 71 -8.12 -17.66 7.12
C ARG A 71 -7.26 -16.42 7.24
N GLN A 72 -6.36 -16.45 8.22
CA GLN A 72 -5.46 -15.34 8.50
C GLN A 72 -4.10 -15.59 7.83
N LEU A 73 -3.52 -14.54 7.24
CA LEU A 73 -2.12 -14.57 6.81
C LEU A 73 -1.23 -14.98 7.99
N LEU A 74 -0.39 -16.00 7.77
CA LEU A 74 0.74 -16.33 8.64
C LEU A 74 1.99 -15.61 8.15
N TRP A 75 2.25 -15.67 6.85
CA TRP A 75 3.33 -14.92 6.25
C TRP A 75 3.13 -14.69 4.75
N PHE A 76 3.81 -13.67 4.25
CA PHE A 76 3.89 -13.27 2.86
C PHE A 76 5.35 -12.98 2.50
N ARG A 77 5.81 -13.42 1.34
CA ARG A 77 7.20 -13.25 0.88
C ARG A 77 7.27 -12.79 -0.57
N ASN A 78 8.19 -11.89 -0.86
CA ASN A 78 8.58 -11.50 -2.21
C ASN A 78 9.82 -12.31 -2.62
N ARG A 79 9.64 -13.25 -3.55
CA ARG A 79 10.65 -14.22 -3.99
C ARG A 79 11.71 -13.61 -4.92
N ARG A 80 11.44 -12.42 -5.48
CA ARG A 80 12.36 -11.75 -6.44
C ARG A 80 13.44 -10.90 -5.78
N ILE A 81 13.39 -10.73 -4.46
CA ILE A 81 14.39 -9.96 -3.71
C ILE A 81 15.05 -10.85 -2.68
N LYS A 82 16.37 -10.75 -2.56
CA LYS A 82 17.14 -11.55 -1.61
C LYS A 82 16.91 -11.03 -0.18
N PRO A 83 16.85 -11.92 0.83
CA PRO A 83 16.86 -11.50 2.23
C PRO A 83 18.17 -10.78 2.56
N TYR A 84 18.13 -9.94 3.59
CA TYR A 84 19.33 -9.30 4.09
C TYR A 84 20.27 -10.32 4.76
N SER A 85 21.56 -10.28 4.43
CA SER A 85 22.59 -11.07 5.10
C SER A 85 23.50 -10.20 5.99
N PRO A 86 23.53 -10.42 7.31
CA PRO A 86 24.39 -9.67 8.23
C PRO A 86 25.88 -9.78 7.92
N SER A 87 26.36 -10.95 7.47
CA SER A 87 27.79 -11.21 7.22
C SER A 87 28.38 -10.35 6.10
N SER A 88 27.54 -9.89 5.16
CA SER A 88 27.94 -9.02 4.07
C SER A 88 28.00 -7.52 4.42
N ASN A 89 27.45 -7.10 5.56
CA ASN A 89 27.25 -5.69 5.84
C ASN A 89 28.29 -5.14 6.83
N ARG A 90 28.93 -4.01 6.48
CA ARG A 90 29.91 -3.31 7.34
C ARG A 90 29.26 -2.33 8.32
N VAL A 91 27.94 -2.21 8.28
CA VAL A 91 27.17 -1.21 9.01
C VAL A 91 26.75 -1.77 10.39
N GLY A 92 26.81 -0.92 11.41
CA GLY A 92 26.29 -1.22 12.74
C GLY A 92 24.78 -1.51 12.78
N PHE A 93 24.32 -2.06 13.89
CA PHE A 93 22.90 -2.35 14.12
C PHE A 93 22.55 -2.36 15.61
N VAL A 94 21.26 -2.19 15.89
CA VAL A 94 20.66 -2.36 17.21
C VAL A 94 19.74 -3.58 17.14
N GLU A 95 19.93 -4.54 18.03
CA GLU A 95 19.04 -5.70 18.18
C GLU A 95 18.26 -5.61 19.49
N PHE A 96 17.00 -6.03 19.41
CA PHE A 96 16.05 -5.95 20.50
C PHE A 96 15.63 -7.34 20.97
N VAL A 97 15.26 -7.42 22.24
CA VAL A 97 14.58 -8.60 22.79
C VAL A 97 13.31 -8.86 21.97
N GLY A 98 13.11 -10.10 21.54
CA GLY A 98 12.08 -10.46 20.55
C GLY A 98 12.62 -10.70 19.14
N GLY A 99 13.86 -10.30 18.85
CA GLY A 99 14.51 -10.50 17.55
C GLY A 99 14.23 -9.40 16.53
N ASP A 100 13.65 -8.27 16.94
CA ASP A 100 13.63 -7.06 16.10
C ASP A 100 15.07 -6.54 15.92
N ARG A 101 15.32 -5.86 14.80
CA ARG A 101 16.63 -5.30 14.46
C ARG A 101 16.50 -4.02 13.66
N PHE A 102 17.24 -3.00 14.06
CA PHE A 102 17.40 -1.76 13.30
C PHE A 102 18.83 -1.64 12.77
N VAL A 103 19.00 -1.48 11.45
CA VAL A 103 20.33 -1.32 10.83
C VAL A 103 20.69 0.16 10.77
N GLY A 104 21.74 0.53 11.51
CA GLY A 104 22.11 1.91 11.73
C GLY A 104 23.14 2.04 12.85
N ARG A 105 23.76 3.22 12.93
CA ARG A 105 24.78 3.52 13.94
C ARG A 105 24.17 4.37 15.05
N VAL A 106 24.33 3.95 16.30
CA VAL A 106 23.98 4.81 17.45
C VAL A 106 24.97 5.97 17.49
N VAL A 107 24.46 7.19 17.41
CA VAL A 107 25.26 8.42 17.38
C VAL A 107 25.16 9.22 18.67
N GLY A 108 24.23 8.89 19.56
CA GLY A 108 24.16 9.48 20.88
C GLY A 108 22.94 9.09 21.70
N GLY A 109 22.97 9.42 22.98
CA GLY A 109 21.84 9.30 23.92
C GLY A 109 21.30 10.68 24.32
N GLN A 110 19.98 10.77 24.47
CA GLN A 110 19.29 11.95 24.97
C GLN A 110 18.63 11.61 26.32
N PRO A 111 18.81 12.43 27.37
CA PRO A 111 18.10 12.26 28.62
C PRO A 111 16.60 12.52 28.42
N SER A 112 15.79 12.14 29.40
CA SER A 112 14.39 12.54 29.41
C SER A 112 14.29 14.06 29.48
N SER A 113 13.39 14.64 28.71
CA SER A 113 13.17 16.08 28.66
C SER A 113 11.68 16.39 28.54
N GLU A 114 11.28 17.59 28.96
CA GLU A 114 9.93 18.09 28.74
C GLU A 114 9.95 19.03 27.52
N ILE A 115 9.22 18.66 26.46
CA ILE A 115 9.10 19.48 25.23
C ILE A 115 7.63 19.82 25.04
N ASP A 116 7.29 21.11 25.06
CA ASP A 116 5.92 21.61 24.90
C ASP A 116 4.91 20.97 25.88
N GLY A 117 5.34 20.67 27.11
CA GLY A 117 4.52 20.03 28.14
C GLY A 117 4.43 18.50 28.05
N LEU A 118 5.21 17.86 27.18
CA LEU A 118 5.31 16.41 27.06
C LEU A 118 6.62 15.89 27.61
N ASP A 119 6.54 14.90 28.49
CA ASP A 119 7.70 14.11 28.86
C ASP A 119 8.13 13.24 27.67
N VAL A 120 9.24 13.62 27.03
CA VAL A 120 9.95 12.79 26.06
C VAL A 120 10.88 11.87 26.86
N PRO A 121 10.70 10.55 26.80
CA PRO A 121 11.54 9.62 27.55
C PRO A 121 12.98 9.66 27.02
N ALA A 122 13.93 9.27 27.88
CA ALA A 122 15.31 9.07 27.47
C ALA A 122 15.38 8.08 26.29
N HIS A 123 16.14 8.43 25.26
CA HIS A 123 16.19 7.69 24.02
C HIS A 123 17.56 7.80 23.35
N LEU A 124 17.85 6.87 22.44
CA LEU A 124 19.02 6.90 21.58
C LEU A 124 18.68 7.55 20.26
N LEU A 125 19.62 8.31 19.71
CA LEU A 125 19.63 8.77 18.34
C LEU A 125 20.42 7.77 17.51
N VAL A 126 19.76 7.17 16.52
CA VAL A 126 20.37 6.16 15.66
C VAL A 126 20.30 6.64 14.21
N ALA A 127 21.45 6.86 13.60
CA ALA A 127 21.56 7.22 12.20
C ALA A 127 21.16 6.01 11.35
N SER A 128 20.12 6.17 10.54
CA SER A 128 19.59 5.09 9.70
C SER A 128 20.51 4.85 8.51
N SER A 129 20.83 3.58 8.24
CA SER A 129 21.60 3.21 7.04
C SER A 129 20.71 2.75 5.89
N ALA A 130 19.42 2.56 6.15
CA ALA A 130 18.40 2.36 5.13
C ALA A 130 17.54 3.62 5.00
N PRO A 131 17.05 3.94 3.80
CA PRO A 131 16.21 5.11 3.65
C PRO A 131 14.82 4.85 4.25
N LEU A 132 14.49 5.60 5.30
CA LEU A 132 13.16 5.66 5.90
C LEU A 132 12.46 6.91 5.38
N TYR A 133 11.27 6.74 4.82
CA TYR A 133 10.61 7.81 4.08
C TYR A 133 9.27 8.14 4.68
N VAL A 134 9.05 9.33 5.20
CA VAL A 134 7.70 9.74 5.55
C VAL A 134 6.99 10.19 4.27
N PRO A 135 5.86 9.56 3.87
CA PRO A 135 5.16 9.98 2.66
C PRO A 135 4.77 11.46 2.74
N GLY A 136 5.26 12.24 1.79
CA GLY A 136 5.07 13.68 1.68
C GLY A 136 6.18 14.54 2.25
N LEU A 137 7.26 13.96 2.77
CA LEU A 137 8.37 14.68 3.37
C LEU A 137 9.74 14.14 2.93
N GLN A 138 10.79 14.78 3.46
CA GLN A 138 12.14 14.27 3.45
C GLN A 138 12.30 12.98 4.28
N SER A 139 13.33 12.21 3.92
CA SER A 139 13.71 10.98 4.62
C SER A 139 14.16 11.25 6.05
N LEU A 140 13.83 10.34 6.97
CA LEU A 140 14.38 10.36 8.32
C LEU A 140 15.85 9.92 8.26
N THR A 141 16.75 10.83 8.66
CA THR A 141 18.19 10.54 8.78
C THR A 141 18.54 9.90 10.11
N GLN A 142 17.72 10.16 11.14
CA GLN A 142 17.86 9.61 12.48
C GLN A 142 16.51 9.08 12.99
N VAL A 143 16.58 8.02 13.80
CA VAL A 143 15.43 7.42 14.49
C VAL A 143 15.69 7.44 15.99
N ARG A 144 14.65 7.79 16.76
CA ARG A 144 14.67 7.77 18.22
C ARG A 144 14.27 6.39 18.73
N ILE A 145 15.19 5.75 19.46
CA ILE A 145 15.06 4.38 19.94
C ILE A 145 15.05 4.35 21.48
N LEU A 146 14.07 3.65 22.05
CA LEU A 146 13.99 3.44 23.50
C LEU A 146 15.01 2.39 23.96
N PRO A 147 15.87 2.70 24.94
CA PRO A 147 16.96 1.82 25.34
C PRO A 147 16.49 0.56 26.10
N GLY A 148 15.33 0.62 26.77
CA GLY A 148 14.85 -0.46 27.66
C GLY A 148 14.47 -1.78 26.98
N ARG A 149 14.63 -1.88 25.65
CA ARG A 149 14.38 -3.10 24.85
C ARG A 149 15.62 -3.65 24.16
N ILE A 150 16.72 -2.91 24.24
CA ILE A 150 17.92 -3.24 23.50
C ILE A 150 18.59 -4.45 24.15
N GLN A 151 18.87 -5.46 23.34
CA GLN A 151 19.61 -6.64 23.73
C GLN A 151 21.09 -6.47 23.44
N ARG A 152 21.42 -5.94 22.25
CA ARG A 152 22.78 -5.55 21.90
C ARG A 152 22.82 -4.40 20.90
N VAL A 153 23.94 -3.68 20.91
CA VAL A 153 24.28 -2.68 19.89
C VAL A 153 25.65 -3.02 19.33
N VAL A 154 25.77 -2.96 18.00
CA VAL A 154 27.01 -3.19 17.25
C VAL A 154 27.30 -1.95 16.42
N TRP A 155 28.52 -1.40 16.51
CA TRP A 155 28.92 -0.19 15.76
C TRP A 155 29.64 -0.50 14.44
N GLY A 156 30.20 -1.69 14.26
CA GLY A 156 31.00 -2.04 13.08
C GLY A 156 31.09 -3.54 12.79
N ARG A 157 32.15 -3.94 12.09
CA ARG A 157 32.39 -5.29 11.54
C ARG A 157 32.76 -6.31 12.64
N ALA A 158 31.96 -6.42 13.69
CA ALA A 158 32.13 -7.50 14.66
C ALA A 158 31.69 -8.82 14.01
N SER A 159 32.55 -9.84 14.07
CA SER A 159 32.12 -11.23 13.97
C SER A 159 30.97 -11.41 14.97
N GLN A 160 29.83 -11.97 14.55
CA GLN A 160 28.66 -12.11 15.42
C GLN A 160 29.07 -12.85 16.71
N ARG A 161 29.29 -12.10 17.79
CA ARG A 161 29.70 -12.67 19.07
C ARG A 161 28.51 -13.35 19.71
N ARG A 162 28.78 -14.42 20.44
CA ARG A 162 27.78 -15.03 21.33
C ARG A 162 27.35 -13.97 22.35
N LEU A 163 26.05 -13.83 22.54
CA LEU A 163 25.51 -12.87 23.50
C LEU A 163 26.01 -13.18 24.92
N GLN A 164 26.63 -12.18 25.55
CA GLN A 164 27.15 -12.20 26.92
C GLN A 164 26.59 -10.96 27.64
N PRO A 165 25.44 -11.06 28.31
CA PRO A 165 24.78 -9.92 28.94
C PRO A 165 25.68 -9.18 29.94
N GLY A 166 25.67 -7.85 29.91
CA GLY A 166 26.48 -7.02 30.83
C GLY A 166 27.94 -6.87 30.39
N THR A 167 28.23 -7.01 29.09
CA THR A 167 29.60 -6.92 28.55
C THR A 167 29.69 -5.85 27.46
N LEU A 168 30.73 -5.03 27.53
CA LEU A 168 31.14 -4.10 26.48
C LEU A 168 32.41 -4.63 25.80
N TYR A 169 32.47 -4.54 24.48
CA TYR A 169 33.65 -4.83 23.68
C TYR A 169 34.18 -3.56 23.04
N TYR A 170 35.46 -3.29 23.25
CA TYR A 170 36.17 -2.19 22.63
C TYR A 170 36.49 -2.49 21.16
N ALA A 171 36.71 -1.44 20.38
CA ALA A 171 37.16 -1.52 18.98
C ALA A 171 38.51 -2.24 18.83
N ASP A 172 39.36 -2.18 19.86
CA ASP A 172 40.66 -2.86 19.93
C ASP A 172 40.58 -4.34 20.36
N GLY A 173 39.37 -4.85 20.63
CA GLY A 173 39.14 -6.24 21.03
C GLY A 173 39.11 -6.49 22.54
N ARG A 174 39.46 -5.51 23.39
CA ARG A 174 39.31 -5.64 24.85
C ARG A 174 37.84 -5.80 25.23
N GLN A 175 37.58 -6.42 26.37
CA GLN A 175 36.24 -6.58 26.94
C GLN A 175 36.15 -6.02 28.35
N LEU A 176 34.97 -5.56 28.74
CA LEU A 176 34.70 -4.99 30.06
C LEU A 176 33.29 -5.40 30.52
N GLY A 177 33.20 -6.07 31.67
CA GLY A 177 31.93 -6.36 32.32
C GLY A 177 31.39 -5.15 33.08
N PHE A 178 30.07 -4.97 33.10
CA PHE A 178 29.40 -3.88 33.82
C PHE A 178 28.13 -4.34 34.52
N LEU A 179 27.78 -3.65 35.62
CA LEU A 179 26.57 -3.89 36.41
C LEU A 179 25.39 -3.05 35.92
N ARG A 180 25.65 -1.81 35.47
CA ARG A 180 24.65 -0.92 34.85
C ARG A 180 25.31 -0.06 33.77
N LEU A 181 24.48 0.40 32.84
CA LEU A 181 24.89 1.31 31.76
C LEU A 181 23.90 2.47 31.68
N ARG A 182 24.42 3.69 31.59
CA ARG A 182 23.66 4.90 31.28
C ARG A 182 24.17 5.53 29.99
N TRP A 183 23.26 5.77 29.06
CA TRP A 183 23.57 6.45 27.81
C TRP A 183 23.76 7.96 28.03
N GLN A 184 24.80 8.52 27.42
CA GLN A 184 25.08 9.95 27.38
C GLN A 184 25.15 10.41 25.93
N GLN A 185 25.37 11.71 25.72
CA GLN A 185 25.33 12.30 24.37
C GLN A 185 26.35 11.66 23.43
N ASN A 186 27.60 11.47 23.85
CA ASN A 186 28.68 10.92 23.01
C ASN A 186 29.40 9.71 23.64
N SER A 187 28.92 9.23 24.79
CA SER A 187 29.56 8.19 25.59
C SER A 187 28.54 7.30 26.31
N VAL A 188 29.04 6.25 26.96
CA VAL A 188 28.29 5.46 27.93
C VAL A 188 28.97 5.52 29.29
N LEU A 189 28.19 5.79 30.34
CA LEU A 189 28.64 5.69 31.71
C LEU A 189 28.32 4.28 32.25
N LEU A 190 29.35 3.53 32.59
CA LEU A 190 29.26 2.19 33.12
C LEU A 190 29.42 2.21 34.63
N LEU A 191 28.58 1.46 35.33
CA LEU A 191 28.81 1.08 36.73
C LEU A 191 29.52 -0.27 36.75
N LEU A 192 30.73 -0.30 37.31
CA LEU A 192 31.55 -1.48 37.52
C LEU A 192 31.43 -1.91 39.00
N LYS A 193 32.10 -3.01 39.38
CA LYS A 193 32.17 -3.42 40.79
C LYS A 193 32.90 -2.37 41.65
N ASP A 194 33.99 -1.80 41.11
CA ASP A 194 34.92 -0.94 41.85
C ASP A 194 34.78 0.56 41.51
N GLY A 195 33.64 0.97 40.93
CA GLY A 195 33.37 2.38 40.61
C GLY A 195 32.65 2.59 39.28
N THR A 196 32.80 3.78 38.70
CA THR A 196 32.19 4.13 37.41
C THR A 196 33.24 4.38 36.34
N ARG A 197 32.93 4.05 35.08
CA ARG A 197 33.81 4.32 33.93
C ARG A 197 33.01 4.92 32.78
N ASN A 198 33.48 6.05 32.26
CA ASN A 198 32.93 6.63 31.03
C ASN A 198 33.70 6.08 29.82
N VAL A 199 32.98 5.69 28.76
CA VAL A 199 33.56 5.14 27.52
C VAL A 199 32.94 5.85 26.32
N GLU A 200 33.76 6.47 25.48
CA GLU A 200 33.31 7.18 24.28
C GLU A 200 32.72 6.22 23.25
N LEU A 201 31.65 6.62 22.55
CA LEU A 201 31.00 5.77 21.56
C LEU A 201 31.93 5.36 20.40
N SER A 202 32.96 6.17 20.11
CA SER A 202 33.97 5.87 19.09
C SER A 202 34.90 4.70 19.48
N GLN A 203 35.03 4.39 20.77
CA GLN A 203 35.89 3.32 21.28
C GLN A 203 35.19 1.96 21.35
N ILE A 204 33.88 1.91 21.10
CA ILE A 204 33.03 0.75 21.32
C ILE A 204 32.81 0.01 20.01
N ALA A 205 33.06 -1.30 20.00
CA ALA A 205 32.68 -2.18 18.90
C ALA A 205 31.25 -2.71 19.08
N GLU A 206 30.94 -3.17 20.29
CA GLU A 206 29.70 -3.88 20.61
C GLU A 206 29.38 -3.76 22.10
N VAL A 207 28.09 -3.69 22.45
CA VAL A 207 27.61 -3.74 23.83
C VAL A 207 26.48 -4.75 23.92
N HIS A 208 26.59 -5.67 24.87
CA HIS A 208 25.53 -6.59 25.26
C HIS A 208 24.89 -6.10 26.56
N LEU A 209 23.61 -5.74 26.48
CA LEU A 209 22.88 -5.18 27.62
C LEU A 209 22.52 -6.29 28.61
N LEU A 210 22.10 -5.89 29.81
CA LEU A 210 21.68 -6.83 30.86
C LEU A 210 20.51 -7.70 30.38
N LYS A 211 20.45 -8.93 30.89
CA LYS A 211 19.44 -9.91 30.51
C LYS A 211 18.04 -9.40 30.89
N ILE A 212 17.15 -9.35 29.90
CA ILE A 212 15.73 -9.06 30.07
C ILE A 212 14.98 -10.38 29.87
N ASP A 213 13.97 -10.65 30.71
CA ASP A 213 13.08 -11.79 30.51
C ASP A 213 12.30 -11.61 29.19
N PRO A 214 12.42 -12.54 28.22
CA PRO A 214 11.76 -12.42 26.93
C PRO A 214 10.22 -12.44 27.03
N TRP A 215 9.63 -13.13 28.01
CA TRP A 215 8.18 -13.18 28.18
C TRP A 215 7.65 -11.90 28.79
N GLN A 216 8.36 -11.37 29.79
CA GLN A 216 8.05 -10.05 30.33
C GLN A 216 8.16 -8.97 29.25
N ALA A 217 9.18 -9.07 28.38
CA ALA A 217 9.29 -8.16 27.24
C ALA A 217 8.15 -8.32 26.24
N TYR A 218 7.72 -9.56 25.99
CA TYR A 218 6.59 -9.88 25.12
C TYR A 218 5.27 -9.31 25.65
N TYR A 219 4.96 -9.46 26.94
CA TYR A 219 3.72 -8.92 27.52
C TYR A 219 3.64 -7.40 27.41
N GLN A 220 4.76 -6.72 27.65
CA GLN A 220 4.82 -5.27 27.50
C GLN A 220 4.73 -4.84 26.03
N GLU A 221 5.30 -5.61 25.10
CA GLU A 221 5.13 -5.39 23.67
C GLU A 221 3.64 -5.52 23.27
N VAL A 222 2.98 -6.60 23.70
CA VAL A 222 1.55 -6.83 23.45
C VAL A 222 0.70 -5.74 24.10
N ALA A 223 1.03 -5.27 25.30
CA ALA A 223 0.31 -4.19 25.96
C ALA A 223 0.31 -2.88 25.15
N ILE A 224 1.38 -2.59 24.39
CA ILE A 224 1.44 -1.44 23.49
C ILE A 224 0.76 -1.75 22.14
N LEU A 225 1.06 -2.91 21.55
CA LEU A 225 0.66 -3.22 20.17
C LEU A 225 -0.78 -3.75 20.05
N SER A 226 -1.25 -4.49 21.05
CA SER A 226 -2.54 -5.18 21.12
C SER A 226 -3.03 -5.31 22.58
N PRO A 227 -3.36 -4.18 23.26
CA PRO A 227 -3.68 -4.18 24.70
C PRO A 227 -4.88 -5.06 25.09
N ALA A 228 -5.84 -5.24 24.18
CA ALA A 228 -6.98 -6.14 24.35
C ALA A 228 -6.72 -7.57 23.83
N CYS A 229 -5.47 -7.89 23.46
CA CYS A 229 -5.04 -9.16 22.86
C CYS A 229 -5.79 -9.60 21.60
N ARG A 230 -6.51 -8.69 20.92
CA ARG A 230 -7.33 -8.97 19.73
C ARG A 230 -6.64 -8.64 18.40
N SER A 231 -5.81 -7.60 18.39
CA SER A 231 -5.09 -7.16 17.20
C SER A 231 -3.93 -8.12 16.91
N ARG A 232 -3.86 -8.65 15.68
CA ARG A 232 -2.72 -9.48 15.26
C ARG A 232 -1.45 -8.64 15.22
N LEU A 233 -0.36 -9.24 15.68
CA LEU A 233 0.98 -8.68 15.53
C LEU A 233 1.45 -8.89 14.07
N VAL A 234 2.30 -7.98 13.62
CA VAL A 234 2.86 -7.98 12.26
C VAL A 234 4.35 -7.70 12.37
N ARG A 235 5.18 -8.62 11.88
CA ARG A 235 6.62 -8.44 11.78
C ARG A 235 7.00 -8.28 10.31
N LEU A 236 7.87 -7.33 10.00
CA LEU A 236 8.37 -7.07 8.66
C LEU A 236 9.88 -7.27 8.63
N GLU A 237 10.39 -7.83 7.54
CA GLU A 237 11.81 -7.84 7.20
C GLU A 237 12.01 -7.09 5.88
N THR A 238 12.98 -6.19 5.85
CA THR A 238 13.39 -5.50 4.62
C THR A 238 14.72 -6.02 4.07
N THR A 239 14.96 -5.77 2.78
CA THR A 239 16.25 -6.04 2.12
C THR A 239 17.41 -5.23 2.71
N GLY A 240 17.13 -4.13 3.42
CA GLY A 240 18.11 -3.34 4.16
C GLY A 240 18.38 -3.87 5.58
N GLY A 241 17.76 -4.98 5.97
CA GLY A 241 18.02 -5.67 7.25
C GLY A 241 17.19 -5.21 8.44
N LEU A 242 16.31 -4.22 8.25
CA LEU A 242 15.31 -3.83 9.26
C LEU A 242 14.39 -5.02 9.52
N ILE A 243 14.24 -5.36 10.79
CA ILE A 243 13.22 -6.27 11.31
C ILE A 243 12.42 -5.51 12.36
N ALA A 244 11.13 -5.27 12.09
CA ALA A 244 10.28 -4.48 12.98
C ALA A 244 8.93 -5.16 13.21
N THR A 245 8.54 -5.27 14.48
CA THR A 245 7.27 -5.83 14.94
C THR A 245 6.33 -4.71 15.36
N GLY A 246 5.19 -4.61 14.69
CA GLY A 246 4.07 -3.75 15.04
C GLY A 246 2.78 -4.56 15.15
N SER A 247 1.64 -3.90 14.97
CA SER A 247 0.32 -4.55 14.91
C SER A 247 -0.52 -4.01 13.78
N ARG A 248 -1.59 -4.72 13.43
CA ARG A 248 -2.56 -4.21 12.44
C ARG A 248 -3.17 -2.87 12.84
N SER A 249 -3.41 -2.64 14.14
CA SER A 249 -3.91 -1.36 14.66
C SER A 249 -2.92 -0.21 14.50
N ARG A 250 -1.62 -0.50 14.56
CA ARG A 250 -0.52 0.47 14.36
C ARG A 250 0.10 0.44 12.95
N PHE A 251 -0.52 -0.25 12.01
CA PHE A 251 -0.09 -0.31 10.61
C PHE A 251 -0.75 0.80 9.81
N ARG A 252 -0.03 1.43 8.87
CA ARG A 252 -0.63 2.29 7.82
C ARG A 252 -0.01 1.95 6.47
N ALA A 253 -0.73 2.25 5.40
CA ALA A 253 -0.25 2.11 4.04
C ALA A 253 -0.51 3.40 3.24
N ALA A 254 0.35 3.67 2.26
CA ALA A 254 0.19 4.77 1.34
C ALA A 254 0.53 4.33 -0.09
N PRO A 255 -0.24 4.73 -1.11
CA PRO A 255 0.02 4.35 -2.52
C PRO A 255 1.19 5.09 -3.17
N PHE A 256 1.58 6.25 -2.63
CA PHE A 256 2.61 7.14 -3.20
C PHE A 256 3.50 7.75 -2.11
N ALA A 257 4.70 8.15 -2.52
CA ALA A 257 5.68 8.80 -1.65
C ALA A 257 5.38 10.28 -1.40
N THR A 258 4.64 10.98 -2.28
CA THR A 258 4.37 12.42 -2.10
C THR A 258 2.93 12.82 -2.46
N PRO A 259 2.37 13.89 -1.84
CA PRO A 259 1.12 14.50 -2.25
C PRO A 259 1.10 14.91 -3.72
N GLY A 260 2.23 15.39 -4.27
CA GLY A 260 2.32 15.75 -5.69
C GLY A 260 2.28 14.54 -6.64
N GLN A 261 2.82 13.38 -6.25
CA GLN A 261 2.62 12.14 -6.99
C GLN A 261 1.17 11.67 -6.91
N LYS A 262 0.57 11.73 -5.72
CA LYS A 262 -0.85 11.42 -5.52
C LYS A 262 -1.73 12.33 -6.38
N GLN A 263 -1.49 13.64 -6.38
CA GLN A 263 -2.29 14.59 -7.16
C GLN A 263 -2.14 14.35 -8.66
N ARG A 264 -0.92 14.16 -9.17
CA ARG A 264 -0.69 13.80 -10.58
C ARG A 264 -1.39 12.49 -10.97
N ALA A 265 -1.37 11.49 -10.08
CA ALA A 265 -2.09 10.24 -10.30
C ALA A 265 -3.60 10.44 -10.32
N VAL A 266 -4.15 11.26 -9.40
CA VAL A 266 -5.57 11.63 -9.35
C VAL A 266 -5.99 12.38 -10.63
N ASP A 267 -5.22 13.38 -11.05
CA ASP A 267 -5.51 14.16 -12.26
C ASP A 267 -5.47 13.27 -13.52
N HIS A 268 -4.50 12.35 -13.58
CA HIS A 268 -4.38 11.41 -14.69
C HIS A 268 -5.50 10.36 -14.66
N LEU A 269 -5.89 9.86 -13.48
CA LEU A 269 -7.03 8.97 -13.30
C LEU A 269 -8.32 9.63 -13.80
N LYS A 270 -8.55 10.90 -13.43
CA LYS A 270 -9.71 11.66 -13.90
C LYS A 270 -9.74 11.74 -15.43
N ARG A 271 -8.61 12.10 -16.07
CA ARG A 271 -8.51 12.13 -17.54
C ARG A 271 -8.79 10.77 -18.19
N LEU A 272 -8.29 9.67 -17.59
CA LEU A 272 -8.53 8.32 -18.11
C LEU A 272 -9.99 7.91 -17.94
N ASP A 273 -10.62 8.27 -16.84
CA ASP A 273 -12.04 7.98 -16.59
C ASP A 273 -12.94 8.72 -17.59
N ASP A 274 -12.64 10.00 -17.86
CA ASP A 274 -13.27 10.79 -18.92
C ASP A 274 -13.08 10.12 -20.30
N GLN A 275 -11.88 9.61 -20.59
CA GLN A 275 -11.58 8.91 -21.84
C GLN A 275 -12.28 7.53 -21.96
N ILE A 276 -12.42 6.80 -20.85
CA ILE A 276 -13.16 5.52 -20.81
C ILE A 276 -14.65 5.80 -21.04
N THR A 277 -15.19 6.83 -20.39
CA THR A 277 -16.59 7.25 -20.54
C THR A 277 -16.90 7.64 -21.98
N LYS A 278 -16.07 8.50 -22.59
CA LYS A 278 -16.17 8.84 -24.02
C LYS A 278 -16.03 7.60 -24.92
N GLY A 279 -15.13 6.68 -24.56
CA GLY A 279 -14.96 5.41 -25.28
C GLY A 279 -16.17 4.49 -25.21
N ASN A 280 -16.87 4.44 -24.06
CA ASN A 280 -18.11 3.67 -23.90
C ASN A 280 -19.24 4.26 -24.76
N ALA A 281 -19.41 5.59 -24.76
CA ALA A 281 -20.38 6.24 -25.64
C ALA A 281 -20.09 5.97 -27.13
N ALA A 282 -18.81 6.03 -27.54
CA ALA A 282 -18.42 5.69 -28.91
C ALA A 282 -18.65 4.20 -29.25
N ARG A 283 -18.49 3.29 -28.28
CA ARG A 283 -18.81 1.87 -28.44
C ARG A 283 -20.30 1.67 -28.68
N GLU A 284 -21.15 2.30 -27.87
CA GLU A 284 -22.61 2.21 -28.03
C GLU A 284 -23.06 2.75 -29.39
N ALA A 285 -22.53 3.89 -29.82
CA ALA A 285 -22.80 4.44 -31.16
C ALA A 285 -22.37 3.46 -32.27
N ASN A 286 -21.14 2.92 -32.22
CA ASN A 286 -20.67 1.97 -33.22
C ASN A 286 -21.42 0.62 -33.19
N GLN A 287 -21.96 0.23 -32.03
CA GLN A 287 -22.78 -0.97 -31.90
C GLN A 287 -24.13 -0.80 -32.61
N LYS A 288 -24.73 0.39 -32.54
CA LYS A 288 -25.92 0.74 -33.33
C LYS A 288 -25.61 0.72 -34.84
N GLU A 289 -24.48 1.30 -35.25
CA GLU A 289 -24.03 1.25 -36.66
C GLU A 289 -23.79 -0.19 -37.15
N LEU A 290 -23.20 -1.05 -36.33
CA LEU A 290 -23.02 -2.47 -36.66
C LEU A 290 -24.38 -3.18 -36.81
N GLN A 291 -25.34 -2.90 -35.93
CA GLN A 291 -26.70 -3.46 -36.04
C GLN A 291 -27.37 -3.02 -37.34
N GLN A 292 -27.28 -1.73 -37.69
CA GLN A 292 -27.80 -1.22 -38.95
C GLN A 292 -27.10 -1.86 -40.16
N ALA A 293 -25.77 -1.95 -40.14
CA ALA A 293 -25.01 -2.58 -41.21
C ALA A 293 -25.35 -4.06 -41.40
N ARG A 294 -25.61 -4.79 -40.29
CA ARG A 294 -26.08 -6.19 -40.32
C ARG A 294 -27.49 -6.29 -40.89
N ALA A 295 -28.40 -5.41 -40.48
CA ALA A 295 -29.76 -5.37 -41.02
C ALA A 295 -29.76 -5.12 -42.54
N ASP A 296 -28.97 -4.16 -43.01
CA ASP A 296 -28.85 -3.85 -44.44
C ASP A 296 -28.24 -5.03 -45.23
N TYR A 297 -27.20 -5.69 -44.69
CA TYR A 297 -26.61 -6.88 -45.30
C TYR A 297 -27.61 -8.03 -45.40
N GLN A 298 -28.39 -8.29 -44.35
CA GLN A 298 -29.43 -9.33 -44.37
C GLN A 298 -30.56 -9.01 -45.35
N ARG A 299 -30.97 -7.73 -45.45
CA ARG A 299 -31.95 -7.28 -46.44
C ARG A 299 -31.48 -7.55 -47.86
N GLN A 300 -30.23 -7.18 -48.19
CA GLN A 300 -29.66 -7.40 -49.52
C GLN A 300 -29.49 -8.89 -49.86
N LEU A 301 -29.15 -9.73 -48.87
CA LEU A 301 -29.13 -11.19 -49.05
C LEU A 301 -30.53 -11.73 -49.37
N ALA A 302 -31.55 -11.31 -48.63
CA ALA A 302 -32.93 -11.74 -48.86
C ALA A 302 -33.47 -11.29 -50.22
N GLU A 303 -33.18 -10.06 -50.64
CA GLU A 303 -33.50 -9.54 -51.97
C GLU A 303 -32.78 -10.33 -53.08
N GLY A 304 -31.49 -10.65 -52.87
CA GLY A 304 -30.71 -11.47 -53.80
C GLY A 304 -31.25 -12.90 -53.96
N GLU A 305 -31.62 -13.55 -52.85
CA GLU A 305 -32.28 -14.87 -52.86
C GLU A 305 -33.63 -14.83 -53.58
N THR A 306 -34.41 -13.77 -53.36
CA THR A 306 -35.71 -13.58 -54.04
C THR A 306 -35.52 -13.45 -55.55
N ARG A 307 -34.54 -12.65 -56.00
CA ARG A 307 -34.18 -12.51 -57.42
C ARG A 307 -33.65 -13.82 -58.02
N LYS A 308 -32.85 -14.58 -57.28
CA LYS A 308 -32.35 -15.89 -57.71
C LYS A 308 -33.49 -16.89 -57.90
N LYS A 309 -34.45 -16.94 -56.98
CA LYS A 309 -35.66 -17.77 -57.10
C LYS A 309 -36.51 -17.38 -58.31
N ALA A 310 -36.76 -16.09 -58.51
CA ALA A 310 -37.53 -15.60 -59.66
C ALA A 310 -36.84 -15.92 -61.00
N ALA A 311 -35.52 -15.68 -61.10
CA ALA A 311 -34.75 -16.00 -62.31
C ALA A 311 -34.71 -17.51 -62.59
N LYS A 312 -34.62 -18.34 -61.55
CA LYS A 312 -34.70 -19.80 -61.68
C LYS A 312 -36.07 -20.23 -62.19
N GLN A 313 -37.16 -19.71 -61.64
CA GLN A 313 -38.51 -20.01 -62.13
C GLN A 313 -38.71 -19.64 -63.61
N ILE A 314 -38.21 -18.47 -64.02
CA ILE A 314 -38.25 -18.04 -65.44
C ILE A 314 -37.42 -18.99 -66.32
N SER A 315 -36.22 -19.36 -65.87
CA SER A 315 -35.35 -20.31 -66.55
C SER A 315 -36.00 -21.69 -66.70
N ASP A 316 -36.56 -22.23 -65.61
CA ASP A 316 -37.22 -23.54 -65.58
C ASP A 316 -38.45 -23.56 -66.51
N LYS A 317 -39.24 -22.48 -66.52
CA LYS A 317 -40.35 -22.30 -67.46
C LYS A 317 -39.88 -22.27 -68.91
N ALA A 318 -38.84 -21.50 -69.22
CA ALA A 318 -38.29 -21.41 -70.57
C ALA A 318 -37.72 -22.75 -71.07
N VAL A 319 -37.13 -23.55 -70.18
CA VAL A 319 -36.67 -24.92 -70.48
C VAL A 319 -37.87 -25.83 -70.74
N ALA A 320 -38.93 -25.76 -69.94
CA ALA A 320 -40.15 -26.54 -70.14
C ALA A 320 -40.82 -26.22 -71.49
N ASP A 321 -41.00 -24.94 -71.81
CA ASP A 321 -41.59 -24.49 -73.07
C ASP A 321 -40.77 -24.96 -74.28
N THR A 322 -39.44 -24.89 -74.18
CA THR A 322 -38.53 -25.35 -75.24
C THR A 322 -38.58 -26.87 -75.42
N ARG A 323 -38.69 -27.62 -74.32
CA ARG A 323 -38.85 -29.08 -74.35
C ARG A 323 -40.14 -29.47 -75.06
N GLN A 324 -41.25 -28.80 -74.73
CA GLN A 324 -42.54 -29.02 -75.38
C GLN A 324 -42.50 -28.67 -76.88
N ARG A 325 -41.83 -27.58 -77.27
CA ARG A 325 -41.62 -27.23 -78.67
C ARG A 325 -40.83 -28.31 -79.42
N ILE A 326 -39.75 -28.82 -78.82
CA ILE A 326 -38.93 -29.89 -79.42
C ILE A 326 -39.73 -31.19 -79.54
N ASP A 327 -40.56 -31.54 -78.56
CA ASP A 327 -41.42 -32.72 -78.64
C ASP A 327 -42.50 -32.59 -79.72
N ASN A 328 -43.06 -31.39 -79.91
CA ASN A 328 -43.96 -31.11 -81.03
C ASN A 328 -43.25 -31.24 -82.38
N GLN A 329 -42.00 -30.75 -82.49
CA GLN A 329 -41.17 -30.92 -83.69
C GLN A 329 -40.85 -32.40 -83.95
N ARG A 330 -40.52 -33.19 -82.92
CA ARG A 330 -40.32 -34.65 -83.05
C ARG A 330 -41.56 -35.34 -83.61
N LYS A 331 -42.76 -34.98 -83.13
CA LYS A 331 -44.03 -35.51 -83.65
C LYS A 331 -44.24 -35.11 -85.12
N ALA A 332 -43.94 -33.87 -85.49
CA ALA A 332 -44.03 -33.41 -86.87
C ALA A 332 -43.01 -34.09 -87.80
N ASP A 333 -41.76 -34.25 -87.35
CA ASP A 333 -40.69 -34.95 -88.06
C ASP A 333 -41.07 -36.44 -88.27
N ALA A 334 -41.64 -37.09 -87.24
CA ALA A 334 -42.15 -38.46 -87.34
C ALA A 334 -43.35 -38.59 -88.31
N ALA A 335 -44.30 -37.66 -88.27
CA ALA A 335 -45.44 -37.63 -89.19
C ALA A 335 -45.00 -37.39 -90.65
N ARG A 336 -43.99 -36.53 -90.86
CA ARG A 336 -43.38 -36.29 -92.18
C ARG A 336 -42.70 -37.55 -92.72
N LEU A 337 -41.89 -38.22 -91.90
CA LEU A 337 -41.24 -39.48 -92.28
C LEU A 337 -42.27 -40.59 -92.57
N ALA A 338 -43.35 -40.68 -91.79
CA ALA A 338 -44.45 -41.62 -92.03
C ALA A 338 -45.18 -41.34 -93.36
N THR A 339 -45.42 -40.07 -93.69
CA THR A 339 -46.03 -39.65 -94.95
C THR A 339 -45.14 -39.99 -96.15
N GLN A 340 -43.84 -39.69 -96.06
CA GLN A 340 -42.86 -40.04 -97.10
C GLN A 340 -42.74 -41.55 -97.29
N ARG A 341 -42.80 -42.33 -96.20
CA ARG A 341 -42.83 -43.80 -96.26
C ARG A 341 -44.08 -44.32 -96.98
N LYS A 342 -45.24 -43.74 -96.68
CA LYS A 342 -46.53 -44.09 -97.34
C LYS A 342 -46.53 -43.75 -98.83
N GLN A 343 -46.01 -42.58 -99.21
CA GLN A 343 -45.85 -42.19 -100.63
C GLN A 343 -44.88 -43.11 -101.36
N PHE A 344 -43.78 -43.51 -100.73
CA PHE A 344 -42.84 -44.48 -101.30
C PHE A 344 -43.47 -45.87 -101.47
N GLU A 345 -44.28 -46.33 -100.51
CA GLU A 345 -45.04 -47.58 -100.65
C GLU A 345 -46.08 -47.51 -101.77
N GLN A 346 -46.75 -46.37 -101.96
CA GLN A 346 -47.67 -46.15 -103.09
C GLN A 346 -46.93 -46.18 -104.44
N GLN A 347 -45.75 -45.56 -104.53
CA GLN A 347 -44.90 -45.63 -105.73
C GLN A 347 -44.45 -47.06 -106.05
N LEU A 348 -44.11 -47.85 -105.03
CA LEU A 348 -43.78 -49.27 -105.19
C LEU A 348 -44.98 -50.08 -105.71
N ARG A 349 -46.20 -49.82 -105.22
CA ARG A 349 -47.43 -50.46 -105.71
C ARG A 349 -47.79 -50.05 -107.14
N ALA A 350 -47.64 -48.78 -107.48
CA ALA A 350 -47.85 -48.30 -108.85
C ALA A 350 -46.84 -48.93 -109.82
N ALA A 351 -45.58 -49.10 -109.41
CA ALA A 351 -44.57 -49.82 -110.17
C ALA A 351 -44.89 -51.33 -110.30
N GLU A 352 -45.46 -51.96 -109.27
CA GLU A 352 -45.96 -53.35 -109.34
C GLU A 352 -47.10 -53.49 -110.35
N GLN A 353 -48.06 -52.57 -110.36
CA GLN A 353 -49.19 -52.57 -111.29
C GLN A 353 -48.76 -52.32 -112.74
N ALA A 354 -47.86 -51.37 -112.98
CA ALA A 354 -47.28 -51.11 -114.30
C ALA A 354 -46.49 -52.33 -114.82
N MET A 355 -45.78 -53.04 -113.94
CA MET A 355 -45.09 -54.29 -114.31
C MET A 355 -46.09 -55.41 -114.63
N GLN A 356 -47.19 -55.53 -113.88
CA GLN A 356 -48.23 -56.53 -114.17
C GLN A 356 -48.87 -56.30 -115.54
N GLN A 357 -49.14 -55.05 -115.91
CA GLN A 357 -49.64 -54.69 -117.25
C GLN A 357 -48.61 -55.03 -118.35
N ARG A 358 -47.33 -54.77 -118.10
CA ARG A 358 -46.23 -55.10 -119.03
C ARG A 358 -46.05 -56.61 -119.21
N LEU A 359 -46.18 -57.39 -118.14
CA LEU A 359 -46.10 -58.86 -118.18
C LEU A 359 -47.28 -59.47 -118.95
N ALA A 360 -48.47 -58.87 -118.91
CA ALA A 360 -49.65 -59.34 -119.66
C ALA A 360 -49.45 -59.27 -121.19
N ALA A 361 -48.70 -58.28 -121.67
CA ALA A 361 -48.38 -58.09 -123.09
C ALA A 361 -47.18 -58.93 -123.60
N MET A 362 -46.53 -59.72 -122.73
CA MET A 362 -45.37 -60.51 -123.10
C MET A 362 -45.68 -61.99 -123.39
N PRO A 363 -44.93 -62.61 -124.34
CA PRO A 363 -44.93 -64.06 -124.57
C PRO A 363 -44.60 -64.87 -123.29
N ALA A 364 -45.24 -66.02 -123.13
CA ALA A 364 -45.20 -66.82 -121.89
C ALA A 364 -43.80 -67.29 -121.48
N ASP A 365 -42.89 -67.49 -122.43
CA ASP A 365 -41.49 -67.89 -122.24
C ASP A 365 -40.59 -66.81 -121.64
N LYS A 366 -41.03 -65.53 -121.64
CA LYS A 366 -40.27 -64.39 -121.09
C LYS A 366 -40.79 -63.86 -119.74
N ARG A 367 -42.01 -64.21 -119.33
CA ARG A 367 -42.65 -63.68 -118.10
C ARG A 367 -41.90 -63.99 -116.80
N ASP A 368 -41.44 -65.23 -116.64
CA ASP A 368 -40.86 -65.67 -115.36
C ASP A 368 -39.50 -65.03 -115.05
N LYS A 369 -38.69 -64.78 -116.10
CA LYS A 369 -37.36 -64.16 -115.94
C LYS A 369 -37.46 -62.69 -115.55
N GLU A 370 -38.40 -61.95 -116.16
CA GLU A 370 -38.62 -60.53 -115.86
C GLU A 370 -39.30 -60.30 -114.51
N LEU A 371 -40.25 -61.15 -114.12
CA LEU A 371 -40.91 -61.09 -112.81
C LEU A 371 -39.92 -61.32 -111.66
N LYS A 372 -39.00 -62.27 -111.81
CA LYS A 372 -37.98 -62.58 -110.79
C LYS A 372 -36.98 -61.43 -110.63
N ALA A 373 -36.51 -60.83 -111.74
CA ALA A 373 -35.63 -59.67 -111.73
C ALA A 373 -36.29 -58.43 -111.09
N PHE A 374 -37.57 -58.19 -111.37
CA PHE A 374 -38.33 -57.08 -110.79
C PHE A 374 -38.52 -57.23 -109.27
N ARG A 375 -38.89 -58.43 -108.80
CA ARG A 375 -39.02 -58.71 -107.35
C ARG A 375 -37.71 -58.52 -106.60
N GLN A 376 -36.60 -58.94 -107.19
CA GLN A 376 -35.27 -58.79 -106.59
C GLN A 376 -34.86 -57.31 -106.51
N LYS A 377 -35.12 -56.53 -107.57
CA LYS A 377 -34.91 -55.07 -107.58
C LYS A 377 -35.78 -54.36 -106.55
N GLN A 378 -37.07 -54.70 -106.46
CA GLN A 378 -38.00 -54.17 -105.44
C GLN A 378 -37.54 -54.46 -104.01
N ALA A 379 -37.12 -55.68 -103.70
CA ALA A 379 -36.62 -56.04 -102.38
C ALA A 379 -35.37 -55.23 -102.00
N GLN A 380 -34.47 -55.01 -102.95
CA GLN A 380 -33.26 -54.21 -102.74
C GLN A 380 -33.57 -52.71 -102.54
N THR A 381 -34.54 -52.17 -103.30
CA THR A 381 -35.01 -50.78 -103.12
C THR A 381 -35.74 -50.58 -101.79
N ARG A 382 -36.56 -51.54 -101.34
CA ARG A 382 -37.20 -51.50 -100.00
C ARG A 382 -36.15 -51.47 -98.89
N LYS A 383 -35.12 -52.32 -98.98
CA LYS A 383 -34.06 -52.42 -97.96
C LYS A 383 -33.18 -51.16 -97.90
N SER A 384 -32.79 -50.59 -99.04
CA SER A 384 -31.98 -49.36 -99.06
C SER A 384 -32.76 -48.14 -98.55
N ARG A 385 -34.04 -48.01 -98.92
CA ARG A 385 -34.86 -46.87 -98.50
C ARG A 385 -35.29 -46.96 -97.03
N ALA A 386 -35.58 -48.16 -96.51
CA ALA A 386 -35.83 -48.35 -95.09
C ALA A 386 -34.63 -47.94 -94.23
N LYS A 387 -33.41 -48.27 -94.67
CA LYS A 387 -32.17 -47.85 -94.00
C LYS A 387 -31.97 -46.32 -94.06
N SER A 388 -32.31 -45.70 -95.20
CA SER A 388 -32.27 -44.24 -95.35
C SER A 388 -33.22 -43.51 -94.40
N PHE A 389 -34.47 -43.98 -94.26
CA PHE A 389 -35.44 -43.38 -93.34
C PHE A 389 -35.02 -43.54 -91.87
N GLU A 390 -34.43 -44.68 -91.50
CA GLU A 390 -33.93 -44.91 -90.16
C GLU A 390 -32.73 -44.01 -89.81
N GLN A 391 -31.81 -43.82 -90.76
CA GLN A 391 -30.70 -42.87 -90.60
C GLN A 391 -31.18 -41.42 -90.49
N GLU A 392 -32.21 -41.04 -91.26
CA GLU A 392 -32.81 -39.71 -91.20
C GLU A 392 -33.51 -39.47 -89.85
N ARG A 393 -34.22 -40.49 -89.32
CA ARG A 393 -34.81 -40.46 -87.97
C ARG A 393 -33.75 -40.23 -86.89
N LEU A 394 -32.70 -41.04 -86.87
CA LEU A 394 -31.62 -40.94 -85.88
C LEU A 394 -30.87 -39.60 -85.97
N LYS A 395 -30.68 -39.08 -87.18
CA LYS A 395 -30.06 -37.76 -87.40
C LYS A 395 -30.93 -36.64 -86.81
N LEU A 396 -32.23 -36.66 -87.08
CA LEU A 396 -33.17 -35.67 -86.54
C LEU A 396 -33.27 -35.78 -85.01
N GLU A 397 -33.35 -36.98 -84.44
CA GLU A 397 -33.37 -37.17 -82.98
C GLU A 397 -32.10 -36.65 -82.29
N SER A 398 -30.93 -36.94 -82.87
CA SER A 398 -29.63 -36.43 -82.38
C SER A 398 -29.56 -34.90 -82.45
N GLN A 399 -30.03 -34.32 -83.56
CA GLN A 399 -30.08 -32.86 -83.73
C GLN A 399 -31.01 -32.20 -82.70
N ARG A 400 -32.23 -32.74 -82.51
CA ARG A 400 -33.19 -32.22 -81.51
C ARG A 400 -32.68 -32.36 -80.08
N LYS A 401 -31.98 -33.45 -79.77
CA LYS A 401 -31.36 -33.64 -78.45
C LYS A 401 -30.27 -32.59 -78.21
N LYS A 402 -29.39 -32.37 -79.19
CA LYS A 402 -28.34 -31.35 -79.12
C LYS A 402 -28.91 -29.94 -78.94
N GLU A 403 -29.95 -29.58 -79.69
CA GLU A 403 -30.65 -28.29 -79.57
C GLU A 403 -31.19 -28.04 -78.14
N LEU A 404 -31.76 -29.07 -77.49
CA LEU A 404 -32.24 -28.98 -76.11
C LEU A 404 -31.08 -28.82 -75.11
N ASP A 405 -30.04 -29.62 -75.25
CA ASP A 405 -28.88 -29.62 -74.36
C ASP A 405 -28.12 -28.27 -74.43
N ASP A 406 -27.94 -27.72 -75.62
CA ASP A 406 -27.31 -26.41 -75.82
C ASP A 406 -28.15 -25.28 -75.20
N PHE A 407 -29.49 -25.36 -75.27
CA PHE A 407 -30.37 -24.39 -74.62
C PHE A 407 -30.30 -24.46 -73.09
N ILE A 408 -30.35 -25.66 -72.51
CA ILE A 408 -30.23 -25.88 -71.05
C ILE A 408 -28.88 -25.36 -70.55
N LYS A 409 -27.80 -25.62 -71.31
CA LYS A 409 -26.45 -25.12 -71.01
C LYS A 409 -26.41 -23.59 -71.02
N GLY A 410 -27.05 -22.95 -72.00
CA GLY A 410 -27.17 -21.49 -72.08
C GLY A 410 -27.91 -20.87 -70.89
N GLN A 411 -29.02 -21.48 -70.45
CA GLN A 411 -29.77 -21.02 -69.27
C GLN A 411 -28.96 -21.19 -67.97
N THR A 412 -28.25 -22.31 -67.83
CA THR A 412 -27.39 -22.58 -66.68
C THR A 412 -26.27 -21.54 -66.56
N GLN A 413 -25.66 -21.13 -67.68
CA GLN A 413 -24.64 -20.08 -67.69
C GLN A 413 -25.21 -18.71 -67.29
N LYS A 414 -26.43 -18.37 -67.73
CA LYS A 414 -27.11 -17.13 -67.32
C LYS A 414 -27.36 -17.08 -65.81
N LEU A 415 -27.82 -18.19 -65.21
CA LEU A 415 -28.02 -18.29 -63.77
C LEU A 415 -26.70 -18.17 -62.98
N LYS A 416 -25.62 -18.81 -63.44
CA LYS A 416 -24.28 -18.67 -62.83
C LYS A 416 -23.75 -17.23 -62.89
N LYS A 417 -23.97 -16.54 -64.02
CA LYS A 417 -23.58 -15.13 -64.16
C LYS A 417 -24.34 -14.23 -63.17
N LEU A 418 -25.66 -14.42 -63.06
CA LEU A 418 -26.50 -13.69 -62.10
C LEU A 418 -26.04 -13.92 -60.66
N GLU A 419 -25.69 -15.16 -60.29
CA GLU A 419 -25.17 -15.48 -58.96
C GLU A 419 -23.85 -14.77 -58.65
N GLY A 420 -22.95 -14.68 -59.64
CA GLY A 420 -21.70 -13.92 -59.52
C GLY A 420 -21.91 -12.41 -59.40
N ASP A 421 -22.93 -11.85 -60.08
CA ASP A 421 -23.26 -10.42 -60.01
C ASP A 421 -23.94 -10.06 -58.68
N LEU A 422 -24.86 -10.90 -58.18
CA LEU A 422 -25.48 -10.75 -56.86
C LEU A 422 -24.43 -10.82 -55.74
N THR A 423 -23.47 -11.74 -55.84
CA THR A 423 -22.37 -11.84 -54.86
C THR A 423 -21.53 -10.56 -54.80
N ARG A 424 -21.25 -9.95 -55.97
CA ARG A 424 -20.56 -8.66 -56.05
C ARG A 424 -21.38 -7.50 -55.50
N GLN A 425 -22.70 -7.51 -55.71
CA GLN A 425 -23.60 -6.46 -55.21
C GLN A 425 -23.66 -6.41 -53.67
N VAL A 426 -23.61 -7.57 -53.00
CA VAL A 426 -23.70 -7.67 -51.53
C VAL A 426 -22.33 -7.46 -50.85
N ALA A 427 -21.22 -7.56 -51.59
CA ALA A 427 -19.87 -7.44 -51.06
C ALA A 427 -19.58 -6.13 -50.28
N PRO A 428 -20.03 -4.93 -50.72
CA PRO A 428 -19.83 -3.69 -49.97
C PRO A 428 -20.52 -3.69 -48.61
N ALA A 429 -21.75 -4.24 -48.51
CA ALA A 429 -22.47 -4.35 -47.25
C ALA A 429 -21.75 -5.31 -46.27
N LYS A 430 -21.24 -6.44 -46.79
CA LYS A 430 -20.42 -7.39 -46.01
C LYS A 430 -19.12 -6.73 -45.49
N GLN A 431 -18.43 -5.97 -46.33
CA GLN A 431 -17.23 -5.22 -45.94
C GLN A 431 -17.55 -4.17 -44.87
N ARG A 432 -18.71 -3.51 -44.95
CA ARG A 432 -19.15 -2.53 -43.95
C ARG A 432 -19.38 -3.18 -42.58
N VAL A 433 -19.98 -4.37 -42.53
CA VAL A 433 -20.11 -5.17 -41.29
C VAL A 433 -18.72 -5.50 -40.72
N ALA A 434 -17.82 -6.04 -41.54
CA ALA A 434 -16.46 -6.40 -41.10
C ALA A 434 -15.67 -5.19 -40.57
N LYS A 435 -15.80 -4.02 -41.23
CA LYS A 435 -15.19 -2.76 -40.79
C LYS A 435 -15.65 -2.36 -39.39
N TRP A 436 -16.95 -2.43 -39.12
CA TRP A 436 -17.50 -2.06 -37.81
C TRP A 436 -17.14 -3.08 -36.72
N GLU A 437 -17.10 -4.37 -37.03
CA GLU A 437 -16.61 -5.41 -36.11
C GLU A 437 -15.14 -5.18 -35.74
N GLN A 438 -14.28 -4.88 -36.72
CA GLN A 438 -12.88 -4.53 -36.47
C GLN A 438 -12.76 -3.26 -35.61
N ARG A 439 -13.60 -2.25 -35.86
CA ARG A 439 -13.61 -1.00 -35.09
C ARG A 439 -14.01 -1.23 -33.63
N LEU A 440 -15.01 -2.06 -33.36
CA LEU A 440 -15.41 -2.43 -32.00
C LEU A 440 -14.30 -3.19 -31.27
N LYS A 441 -13.61 -4.12 -31.94
CA LYS A 441 -12.45 -4.84 -31.40
C LYS A 441 -11.32 -3.89 -30.99
N GLN A 442 -11.02 -2.87 -31.81
CA GLN A 442 -10.03 -1.83 -31.49
C GLN A 442 -10.43 -1.02 -30.26
N LEU A 443 -11.69 -0.62 -30.13
CA LEU A 443 -12.19 0.14 -28.98
C LEU A 443 -12.11 -0.66 -27.69
N GLU A 444 -12.38 -1.97 -27.73
CA GLU A 444 -12.28 -2.85 -26.57
C GLU A 444 -10.83 -3.07 -26.12
N ALA A 445 -9.89 -3.19 -27.06
CA ALA A 445 -8.46 -3.22 -26.77
C ALA A 445 -7.98 -1.91 -26.12
N LEU A 446 -8.35 -0.75 -26.66
CA LEU A 446 -8.03 0.56 -26.09
C LEU A 446 -8.62 0.75 -24.69
N ARG A 447 -9.87 0.32 -24.46
CA ARG A 447 -10.50 0.35 -23.13
C ARG A 447 -9.73 -0.53 -22.15
N SER A 448 -9.36 -1.74 -22.55
CA SER A 448 -8.61 -2.68 -21.71
C SER A 448 -7.21 -2.13 -21.35
N GLN A 449 -6.55 -1.49 -22.31
CA GLN A 449 -5.28 -0.79 -22.08
C GLN A 449 -5.44 0.36 -21.10
N ARG A 450 -6.42 1.26 -21.31
CA ARG A 450 -6.70 2.40 -20.41
C ARG A 450 -7.07 1.96 -19.00
N ALA A 451 -7.91 0.93 -18.85
CA ALA A 451 -8.25 0.36 -17.55
C ALA A 451 -7.02 -0.25 -16.84
N THR A 452 -6.05 -0.74 -17.60
CA THR A 452 -4.79 -1.24 -17.05
C THR A 452 -3.88 -0.11 -16.58
N VAL A 453 -3.79 0.98 -17.35
CA VAL A 453 -3.07 2.21 -16.93
C VAL A 453 -3.75 2.86 -15.73
N ALA A 454 -5.08 2.94 -15.69
CA ALA A 454 -5.80 3.46 -14.53
C ALA A 454 -5.50 2.64 -13.26
N ARG A 455 -5.44 1.30 -13.39
CA ARG A 455 -5.04 0.44 -12.27
C ARG A 455 -3.58 0.66 -11.84
N SER A 456 -2.65 0.87 -12.77
CA SER A 456 -1.25 1.16 -12.42
C SER A 456 -1.09 2.54 -11.74
N LEU A 457 -1.92 3.51 -12.12
CA LEU A 457 -1.94 4.84 -11.53
C LEU A 457 -2.52 4.89 -10.13
N LYS A 458 -3.30 3.90 -9.67
CA LYS A 458 -3.65 3.74 -8.24
C LYS A 458 -2.45 3.27 -7.37
N GLY A 459 -1.28 3.13 -8.00
CA GLY A 459 -0.03 2.67 -7.42
C GLY A 459 0.15 1.18 -7.70
N GLN A 460 1.29 0.82 -8.31
CA GLN A 460 1.75 -0.57 -8.32
C GLN A 460 2.50 -0.88 -7.02
N PRO A 461 2.67 -2.16 -6.63
CA PRO A 461 3.48 -2.53 -5.47
C PRO A 461 4.86 -1.84 -5.38
N GLY A 462 5.45 -1.44 -6.52
CA GLY A 462 6.69 -0.67 -6.56
C GLY A 462 6.62 0.74 -5.96
N SER A 463 5.45 1.39 -5.94
CA SER A 463 5.24 2.75 -5.42
C SER A 463 4.65 2.80 -4.01
N TRP A 464 4.21 1.66 -3.47
CA TRP A 464 3.56 1.61 -2.17
C TRP A 464 4.55 1.80 -1.02
N TYR A 465 4.06 2.33 0.09
CA TYR A 465 4.79 2.48 1.34
C TYR A 465 3.97 1.90 2.48
N HIS A 466 4.64 1.17 3.37
CA HIS A 466 4.07 0.64 4.59
C HIS A 466 4.70 1.30 5.81
N MET A 467 3.87 1.60 6.79
CA MET A 467 4.28 2.11 8.08
C MET A 467 4.06 1.06 9.16
N VAL A 468 5.05 0.92 10.03
CA VAL A 468 4.92 0.27 11.34
C VAL A 468 5.55 1.16 12.40
N GLN A 469 4.97 1.19 13.60
CA GLN A 469 5.64 1.77 14.77
C GLN A 469 5.88 0.66 15.81
N PRO A 470 7.10 0.09 15.84
CA PRO A 470 7.46 -0.90 16.84
C PRO A 470 7.60 -0.27 18.22
N VAL A 471 7.52 -1.09 19.27
CA VAL A 471 7.49 -0.60 20.68
C VAL A 471 8.80 0.05 21.13
N TRP A 472 9.90 -0.26 20.45
CA TRP A 472 11.20 0.33 20.72
C TRP A 472 11.44 1.66 19.99
N SER A 473 10.54 2.10 19.09
CA SER A 473 10.72 3.35 18.35
C SER A 473 9.70 4.41 18.75
N LEU A 474 10.20 5.62 19.04
CA LEU A 474 9.34 6.79 19.23
C LEU A 474 8.81 7.32 17.89
N ASP A 475 9.42 6.93 16.78
CA ASP A 475 9.08 7.40 15.43
C ASP A 475 8.36 6.31 14.62
N PRO A 476 7.32 6.65 13.85
CA PRO A 476 6.76 5.76 12.84
C PRO A 476 7.78 5.46 11.74
N LEU A 477 8.00 4.18 11.46
CA LEU A 477 8.93 3.71 10.44
C LEU A 477 8.18 3.41 9.15
N TRP A 478 8.42 4.26 8.15
CA TRP A 478 7.86 4.10 6.82
C TRP A 478 8.89 3.54 5.85
N MET A 479 8.55 2.45 5.17
CA MET A 479 9.42 1.77 4.22
C MET A 479 8.71 1.51 2.89
N PRO A 480 9.44 1.58 1.76
CA PRO A 480 8.88 1.19 0.46
C PRO A 480 8.45 -0.28 0.50
N PHE A 481 7.25 -0.61 0.02
CA PHE A 481 6.78 -2.00 -0.06
C PHE A 481 7.72 -2.88 -0.86
N ARG A 482 8.35 -2.33 -1.91
CA ARG A 482 9.34 -3.03 -2.73
C ARG A 482 10.58 -3.50 -1.97
N SER A 483 10.90 -2.92 -0.81
CA SER A 483 12.01 -3.39 0.03
C SER A 483 11.58 -4.43 1.06
N ILE A 484 10.28 -4.69 1.25
CA ILE A 484 9.79 -5.69 2.20
C ILE A 484 9.96 -7.08 1.57
N HIS A 485 10.91 -7.83 2.11
CA HIS A 485 11.20 -9.21 1.72
C HIS A 485 10.13 -10.16 2.28
N THR A 486 9.93 -10.14 3.59
CA THR A 486 8.96 -11.00 4.27
C THR A 486 8.11 -10.19 5.24
N ARG A 487 6.83 -10.57 5.35
CA ARG A 487 5.90 -10.11 6.36
C ARG A 487 5.33 -11.32 7.08
N TRP A 488 5.38 -11.32 8.40
CA TRP A 488 4.73 -12.31 9.26
C TRP A 488 3.53 -11.70 9.96
N SER A 489 2.56 -12.53 10.30
CA SER A 489 1.44 -12.16 11.16
C SER A 489 1.01 -13.32 12.05
N PHE A 490 0.87 -13.04 13.33
CA PHE A 490 0.50 -14.02 14.35
C PHE A 490 -0.42 -13.38 15.39
N ALA A 491 -1.21 -14.21 16.06
CA ALA A 491 -2.07 -13.77 17.16
C ALA A 491 -1.23 -13.58 18.44
N PRO A 492 -1.61 -12.68 19.37
CA PRO A 492 -0.88 -12.48 20.62
C PRO A 492 -0.78 -13.74 21.51
N ASP A 493 -1.72 -14.67 21.37
CA ASP A 493 -1.77 -15.95 22.09
C ASP A 493 -1.13 -17.11 21.33
N GLN A 494 -0.64 -16.89 20.10
CA GLN A 494 0.05 -17.88 19.27
C GLN A 494 1.43 -17.35 18.92
N VAL A 495 2.35 -17.47 19.87
CA VAL A 495 3.66 -16.81 19.79
C VAL A 495 4.62 -17.66 18.96
N PRO A 496 5.17 -17.16 17.84
CA PRO A 496 6.26 -17.83 17.14
C PRO A 496 7.44 -18.02 18.09
N LEU A 497 7.93 -19.25 18.23
CA LEU A 497 9.03 -19.52 19.16
C LEU A 497 10.32 -18.80 18.74
N SER A 498 10.46 -18.42 17.46
CA SER A 498 11.57 -17.59 16.97
C SER A 498 11.60 -16.16 17.55
N ARG A 499 10.57 -15.75 18.29
CA ARG A 499 10.57 -14.51 19.11
C ARG A 499 11.32 -14.66 20.43
N VAL A 500 11.56 -15.89 20.87
CA VAL A 500 12.17 -16.19 22.16
C VAL A 500 13.47 -16.92 21.90
N TYR A 501 14.60 -16.35 22.31
CA TYR A 501 15.88 -17.03 22.22
C TYR A 501 15.94 -18.21 23.21
N PRO A 502 16.62 -19.32 22.85
CA PRO A 502 16.82 -20.42 23.78
C PRO A 502 17.61 -19.94 25.00
N ALA A 503 17.16 -20.34 26.18
CA ALA A 503 17.81 -20.06 27.45
C ALA A 503 19.09 -20.89 27.63
N ALA A 504 19.13 -22.08 27.04
CA ALA A 504 20.30 -22.94 26.96
C ALA A 504 20.29 -23.74 25.65
N THR A 505 21.47 -24.08 25.16
CA THR A 505 21.66 -24.82 23.90
C THR A 505 22.76 -25.85 24.05
N VAL A 506 22.54 -27.05 23.52
CA VAL A 506 23.56 -28.07 23.31
C VAL A 506 23.68 -28.29 21.80
N SER A 507 24.87 -28.10 21.24
CA SER A 507 25.15 -28.33 19.82
C SER A 507 26.67 -28.42 19.59
N PRO A 508 27.13 -29.06 18.51
CA PRO A 508 28.53 -29.02 18.10
C PRO A 508 28.99 -27.57 17.91
N ALA A 509 30.18 -27.22 18.42
CA ALA A 509 30.68 -25.85 18.40
C ALA A 509 30.82 -25.25 16.98
N LEU A 510 31.11 -26.10 15.99
CA LEU A 510 31.30 -25.70 14.59
C LEU A 510 29.98 -25.55 13.79
N LEU A 511 28.85 -26.02 14.33
CA LEU A 511 27.55 -26.00 13.65
C LEU A 511 26.49 -25.39 14.58
N PRO A 512 26.55 -24.07 14.82
CA PRO A 512 25.55 -23.39 15.64
C PRO A 512 24.17 -23.47 14.97
N TRP A 513 23.12 -23.26 15.76
CA TRP A 513 21.77 -23.15 15.24
C TRP A 513 21.55 -21.81 14.52
N HIS A 514 20.64 -21.79 13.54
CA HIS A 514 20.29 -20.58 12.78
C HIS A 514 18.81 -20.21 13.00
N LEU A 515 18.54 -18.92 13.21
CA LEU A 515 17.19 -18.38 13.37
C LEU A 515 16.57 -18.04 12.01
N ASP A 516 15.36 -18.54 11.76
CA ASP A 516 14.53 -18.23 10.59
C ASP A 516 15.20 -18.47 9.22
N ARG A 517 16.34 -19.17 9.21
CA ARG A 517 17.20 -19.44 8.05
C ARG A 517 17.83 -20.81 8.18
N ASN A 518 18.12 -21.43 7.03
CA ASN A 518 18.92 -22.66 6.99
C ASN A 518 20.42 -22.35 7.03
N PHE A 519 21.25 -23.39 7.01
CA PHE A 519 22.72 -23.25 7.11
C PHE A 519 23.37 -22.49 5.94
N ASP A 520 22.72 -22.38 4.78
CA ASP A 520 23.19 -21.56 3.64
C ASP A 520 22.68 -20.12 3.70
N GLY A 521 21.96 -19.73 4.76
CA GLY A 521 21.31 -18.42 4.89
C GLY A 521 20.06 -18.26 4.03
N GLY A 522 19.59 -19.33 3.39
CA GLY A 522 18.34 -19.41 2.66
C GLY A 522 17.12 -19.61 3.57
N PRO A 523 15.90 -19.67 2.99
CA PRO A 523 14.70 -19.94 3.76
C PRO A 523 14.62 -21.41 4.19
N LEU A 524 14.07 -21.65 5.37
CA LEU A 524 13.79 -23.00 5.89
C LEU A 524 12.87 -23.77 4.93
N ARG A 525 13.29 -24.97 4.50
CA ARG A 525 12.58 -25.74 3.46
C ARG A 525 12.62 -27.23 3.75
N SER A 526 11.46 -27.85 3.86
CA SER A 526 11.33 -29.31 3.95
C SER A 526 9.98 -29.76 3.40
N GLY A 527 9.85 -31.02 2.99
CA GLY A 527 8.60 -31.56 2.44
C GLY A 527 8.14 -30.86 1.16
N GLY A 528 9.08 -30.35 0.36
CA GLY A 528 8.79 -29.53 -0.83
C GLY A 528 8.19 -28.15 -0.52
N ARG A 529 8.14 -27.74 0.75
CA ARG A 529 7.50 -26.50 1.20
C ARG A 529 8.50 -25.57 1.87
N GLN A 530 8.22 -24.28 1.74
CA GLN A 530 8.95 -23.23 2.45
C GLN A 530 8.22 -22.84 3.72
N HIS A 531 8.98 -22.46 4.74
CA HIS A 531 8.44 -22.05 6.04
C HIS A 531 8.81 -20.61 6.38
N GLY A 532 7.99 -20.02 7.25
CA GLY A 532 8.05 -18.59 7.55
C GLY A 532 9.15 -18.28 8.56
N TRP A 533 9.24 -19.10 9.60
CA TRP A 533 10.13 -18.92 10.75
C TRP A 533 10.51 -20.28 11.35
N GLY A 534 11.51 -20.30 12.21
CA GLY A 534 11.97 -21.53 12.85
C GLY A 534 13.43 -21.54 13.23
N PHE A 535 13.95 -22.75 13.45
CA PHE A 535 15.34 -22.98 13.82
C PHE A 535 15.93 -24.08 12.94
N ALA A 536 17.03 -23.81 12.26
CA ALA A 536 17.84 -24.85 11.65
C ALA A 536 18.90 -25.32 12.65
N VAL A 537 18.99 -26.62 12.87
CA VAL A 537 19.93 -27.27 13.78
C VAL A 537 20.61 -28.44 13.10
N HIS A 538 21.76 -28.84 13.62
CA HIS A 538 22.44 -30.07 13.22
C HIS A 538 22.33 -31.09 14.35
N ALA A 539 22.00 -32.34 14.05
CA ALA A 539 21.89 -33.39 15.07
C ALA A 539 23.27 -33.93 15.47
N TYR A 540 23.64 -34.06 16.75
CA TYR A 540 22.82 -33.85 17.94
C TYR A 540 22.66 -32.37 18.32
N SER A 541 21.43 -31.95 18.64
CA SER A 541 21.20 -30.63 19.24
C SER A 541 20.03 -30.61 20.21
N GLU A 542 20.14 -29.78 21.26
CA GLU A 542 19.05 -29.40 22.15
C GLU A 542 18.90 -27.89 22.22
N LEU A 543 17.65 -27.40 22.06
CA LEU A 543 17.28 -26.01 22.32
C LEU A 543 16.30 -25.97 23.50
N SER A 544 16.68 -25.32 24.60
CA SER A 544 15.86 -25.19 25.81
C SER A 544 15.27 -23.79 25.93
N PHE A 545 13.96 -23.68 26.09
CA PHE A 545 13.22 -22.41 26.20
C PHE A 545 12.50 -22.34 27.53
N ALA A 546 12.62 -21.23 28.25
CA ALA A 546 11.78 -20.97 29.42
C ALA A 546 10.32 -20.80 28.96
N LEU A 547 9.38 -21.43 29.67
CA LEU A 547 7.95 -21.31 29.41
C LEU A 547 7.30 -20.34 30.43
N PRO A 548 6.38 -19.47 29.96
CA PRO A 548 5.61 -18.62 30.84
C PRO A 548 4.53 -19.43 31.55
N GLN A 549 3.98 -18.89 32.64
CA GLN A 549 2.89 -19.54 33.37
C GLN A 549 1.61 -19.72 32.52
N CYS A 550 1.37 -18.83 31.56
CA CYS A 550 0.23 -18.90 30.66
C CYS A 550 0.46 -19.83 29.45
N ALA A 551 1.62 -20.47 29.29
CA ALA A 551 1.81 -21.45 28.22
C ALA A 551 0.94 -22.69 28.45
N ARG A 552 0.22 -23.06 27.39
CA ARG A 552 -0.74 -24.17 27.38
C ARG A 552 -0.38 -25.25 26.37
N SER A 553 0.16 -24.86 25.22
CA SER A 553 0.41 -25.82 24.14
C SER A 553 1.60 -25.42 23.28
N PHE A 554 2.14 -26.39 22.56
CA PHE A 554 3.21 -26.22 21.59
C PHE A 554 2.84 -26.92 20.29
N ARG A 555 3.21 -26.32 19.16
CA ARG A 555 3.13 -26.96 17.84
C ARG A 555 4.34 -26.60 17.02
N SER A 556 4.86 -27.55 16.25
CA SER A 556 5.86 -27.33 15.21
C SER A 556 5.61 -28.26 14.04
N ARG A 557 6.07 -27.86 12.87
CA ARG A 557 6.46 -28.81 11.83
C ARG A 557 7.94 -29.08 11.95
N LEU A 558 8.41 -30.18 11.39
CA LEU A 558 9.82 -30.52 11.42
C LEU A 558 10.18 -31.44 10.26
N GLY A 559 11.39 -31.31 9.79
CA GLY A 559 11.88 -32.05 8.63
C GLY A 559 13.35 -31.76 8.41
N LEU A 560 14.00 -32.58 7.59
CA LEU A 560 15.36 -32.29 7.17
C LEU A 560 15.35 -31.19 6.12
N ASP A 561 16.31 -30.25 6.20
CA ASP A 561 16.39 -29.13 5.26
C ASP A 561 16.63 -29.65 3.83
N ARG A 562 16.07 -28.99 2.82
CA ARG A 562 16.23 -29.32 1.40
C ARG A 562 17.68 -29.58 1.00
N MET A 563 18.64 -28.87 1.60
CA MET A 563 20.06 -28.99 1.28
C MET A 563 20.65 -30.38 1.55
N VAL A 564 20.01 -31.21 2.40
CA VAL A 564 20.53 -32.54 2.73
C VAL A 564 20.25 -33.57 1.63
N GLY A 565 19.43 -33.23 0.64
CA GLY A 565 19.04 -34.15 -0.43
C GLY A 565 18.32 -35.39 0.12
N ALA A 566 18.80 -36.57 -0.27
CA ALA A 566 18.25 -37.86 0.15
C ALA A 566 18.97 -38.48 1.38
N GLY A 567 20.17 -38.01 1.73
CA GLY A 567 21.07 -38.73 2.65
C GLY A 567 20.94 -38.39 4.14
N GLY A 568 20.40 -37.23 4.52
CA GLY A 568 20.26 -36.89 5.95
C GLY A 568 19.30 -37.80 6.70
N CYS A 569 19.56 -38.06 7.99
CA CYS A 569 18.71 -38.90 8.84
C CYS A 569 18.65 -38.37 10.27
N ALA A 570 17.47 -38.02 10.76
CA ALA A 570 17.33 -37.55 12.14
C ALA A 570 15.98 -37.92 12.75
N ARG A 571 15.90 -37.84 14.07
CA ARG A 571 14.67 -37.97 14.84
C ARG A 571 14.48 -36.74 15.73
N ALA A 572 13.29 -36.17 15.70
CA ALA A 572 12.95 -35.07 16.59
C ALA A 572 12.23 -35.57 17.84
N ARG A 573 12.60 -35.03 18.99
CA ARG A 573 11.90 -35.25 20.27
C ARG A 573 11.63 -33.94 20.97
N ILE A 574 10.49 -33.89 21.67
CA ILE A 574 10.06 -32.72 22.43
C ILE A 574 9.84 -33.13 23.89
N TYR A 575 10.46 -32.39 24.80
CA TYR A 575 10.36 -32.64 26.23
C TYR A 575 9.90 -31.40 26.98
N VAL A 576 9.38 -31.62 28.19
CA VAL A 576 9.16 -30.55 29.18
C VAL A 576 9.95 -30.89 30.44
N GLY A 577 10.71 -29.92 30.94
CA GLY A 577 11.53 -30.04 32.16
C GLY A 577 12.88 -30.71 31.92
N SER A 578 12.92 -31.96 31.46
CA SER A 578 14.17 -32.73 31.28
C SER A 578 14.12 -33.68 30.08
N THR A 579 15.25 -33.85 29.40
CA THR A 579 15.45 -34.86 28.34
C THR A 579 15.50 -36.31 28.87
N LYS A 580 15.63 -36.50 30.18
CA LYS A 580 15.52 -37.82 30.84
C LYS A 580 14.06 -38.27 31.03
N ALA A 581 13.09 -37.37 30.89
CA ALA A 581 11.68 -37.71 30.98
C ALA A 581 11.18 -38.39 29.69
N LYS A 582 9.98 -38.98 29.71
CA LYS A 582 9.32 -39.46 28.49
C LYS A 582 9.06 -38.26 27.55
N PRO A 583 9.44 -38.30 26.26
CA PRO A 583 9.14 -37.21 25.34
C PRO A 583 7.62 -37.06 25.18
N LEU A 584 7.14 -35.81 25.15
CA LEU A 584 5.74 -35.51 24.84
C LEU A 584 5.40 -35.82 23.38
N TYR A 585 6.42 -35.79 22.53
CA TYR A 585 6.32 -36.14 21.12
C TYR A 585 7.66 -36.68 20.62
N GLN A 586 7.59 -37.70 19.78
CA GLN A 586 8.70 -38.23 19.02
C GLN A 586 8.25 -38.38 17.57
N SER A 587 9.04 -37.84 16.63
CA SER A 587 8.75 -38.03 15.21
C SER A 587 9.04 -39.47 14.78
N PRO A 588 8.44 -39.92 13.66
CA PRO A 588 9.04 -41.00 12.87
C PRO A 588 10.49 -40.66 12.52
N LEU A 589 11.25 -41.66 12.09
CA LEU A 589 12.58 -41.42 11.55
C LEU A 589 12.47 -40.62 10.24
N LEU A 590 13.13 -39.47 10.17
CA LEU A 590 13.11 -38.58 9.01
C LEU A 590 14.31 -38.92 8.14
N ILE A 591 14.07 -39.19 6.85
CA ILE A 591 15.10 -39.57 5.88
C ILE A 591 14.96 -38.69 4.65
N GLY A 592 16.01 -37.96 4.32
CA GLY A 592 16.00 -36.94 3.28
C GLY A 592 14.96 -35.83 3.49
N SER A 593 14.89 -34.90 2.55
CA SER A 593 14.09 -33.66 2.69
C SER A 593 12.68 -33.73 2.09
N LYS A 594 12.24 -34.90 1.59
CA LYS A 594 10.98 -35.04 0.86
C LYS A 594 9.73 -35.03 1.74
N LYS A 595 9.86 -35.30 3.03
CA LYS A 595 8.75 -35.34 3.99
C LYS A 595 9.02 -34.41 5.16
N ALA A 596 7.96 -33.79 5.68
CA ALA A 596 7.96 -33.08 6.94
C ALA A 596 6.87 -33.67 7.84
N ALA A 597 7.12 -33.76 9.13
CA ALA A 597 6.13 -34.14 10.14
C ALA A 597 5.49 -32.90 10.76
N ASP A 598 4.24 -33.00 11.18
CA ASP A 598 3.53 -32.00 11.97
C ASP A 598 3.26 -32.60 13.35
N THR A 599 3.64 -31.90 14.41
CA THR A 599 3.44 -32.39 15.76
C THR A 599 1.97 -32.35 16.19
N GLY A 600 1.13 -31.59 15.47
CA GLY A 600 -0.14 -31.11 16.00
C GLY A 600 0.08 -30.20 17.21
N TRP A 601 -1.01 -29.79 17.87
CA TRP A 601 -0.94 -29.07 19.14
C TRP A 601 -0.74 -30.05 20.29
N ILE A 602 0.47 -30.07 20.84
CA ILE A 602 0.83 -30.82 22.04
C ILE A 602 0.45 -29.99 23.26
N GLN A 603 -0.27 -30.57 24.21
CA GLN A 603 -0.57 -29.89 25.48
C GLN A 603 0.68 -29.85 26.36
N LEU A 604 1.05 -28.65 26.80
CA LEU A 604 2.10 -28.45 27.78
C LEU A 604 1.45 -28.57 29.16
N ARG A 605 1.73 -29.67 29.87
CA ARG A 605 1.41 -29.83 31.29
C ARG A 605 2.68 -29.56 32.09
N PRO A 606 3.02 -28.29 32.38
CA PRO A 606 4.21 -28.00 33.14
C PRO A 606 4.11 -28.65 34.53
N PRO A 607 5.20 -29.23 35.06
CA PRO A 607 5.20 -29.86 36.38
C PRO A 607 4.83 -28.86 37.47
N ALA A 608 4.18 -29.35 38.54
CA ALA A 608 3.69 -28.52 39.64
C ALA A 608 4.83 -27.81 40.42
N LYS A 609 6.02 -28.41 40.44
CA LYS A 609 7.26 -27.85 41.00
C LYS A 609 8.40 -28.02 40.01
N GLY A 610 9.33 -27.06 39.97
CA GLY A 610 10.52 -27.07 39.10
C GLY A 610 10.44 -26.14 37.88
N PRO A 611 11.58 -25.88 37.22
CA PRO A 611 11.65 -24.93 36.13
C PRO A 611 10.96 -25.46 34.86
N LYS A 612 10.07 -24.63 34.29
CA LYS A 612 9.20 -24.97 33.17
C LYS A 612 9.94 -24.73 31.85
N HIS A 613 10.72 -25.70 31.40
CA HIS A 613 11.44 -25.61 30.12
C HIS A 613 10.79 -26.47 29.05
N LEU A 614 10.66 -25.93 27.83
CA LEU A 614 10.43 -26.70 26.61
C LEU A 614 11.79 -27.04 26.01
N ILE A 615 12.06 -28.32 25.74
CA ILE A 615 13.32 -28.76 25.12
C ILE A 615 13.01 -29.38 23.77
N LEU A 616 13.61 -28.83 22.72
CA LEU A 616 13.56 -29.33 21.35
C LEU A 616 14.85 -30.08 21.06
N GLN A 617 14.79 -31.40 20.88
CA GLN A 617 15.95 -32.26 20.63
C GLN A 617 15.94 -32.78 19.18
N ALA A 618 17.05 -32.61 18.48
CA ALA A 618 17.37 -33.30 17.24
C ALA A 618 18.38 -34.42 17.53
N ASP A 619 17.96 -35.66 17.40
CA ASP A 619 18.77 -36.88 17.60
C ASP A 619 19.26 -37.42 16.24
N PRO A 620 20.56 -37.70 16.07
CA PRO A 620 21.11 -38.30 14.85
C PRO A 620 20.66 -39.76 14.62
N ALA A 621 19.97 -40.38 15.58
CA ALA A 621 19.38 -41.72 15.49
C ALA A 621 20.37 -42.81 15.03
N HIS A 622 21.62 -42.77 15.53
CA HIS A 622 22.72 -43.64 15.09
C HIS A 622 22.39 -45.14 15.13
N GLU A 623 21.72 -45.60 16.18
CA GLU A 623 21.42 -47.02 16.38
C GLU A 623 20.42 -47.60 15.37
N ASN A 624 19.62 -46.76 14.70
CA ASN A 624 18.50 -47.21 13.85
C ASN A 624 18.54 -46.57 12.45
N ARG A 625 19.74 -46.36 11.91
CA ARG A 625 19.89 -45.73 10.59
C ARG A 625 19.48 -46.68 9.46
N PRO A 626 18.58 -46.26 8.56
CA PRO A 626 18.07 -47.10 7.48
C PRO A 626 19.01 -47.08 6.27
N ARG A 627 18.91 -48.11 5.44
CA ARG A 627 19.63 -48.19 4.15
C ARG A 627 19.23 -47.02 3.25
N GLY A 628 20.21 -46.21 2.83
CA GLY A 628 20.01 -45.01 2.00
C GLY A 628 20.22 -43.67 2.74
N ALA A 629 20.33 -43.69 4.07
CA ALA A 629 20.87 -42.57 4.84
C ALA A 629 22.41 -42.59 4.87
N ASP A 630 23.04 -41.44 5.06
CA ASP A 630 24.49 -41.36 5.24
C ASP A 630 24.89 -42.11 6.54
N PRO A 631 26.03 -42.83 6.57
CA PRO A 631 26.45 -43.60 7.75
C PRO A 631 26.72 -42.72 8.98
N LEU A 632 27.16 -41.49 8.75
CA LEU A 632 27.49 -40.49 9.77
C LEU A 632 26.48 -39.34 9.78
N ASN A 633 26.47 -38.53 10.84
CA ASN A 633 25.53 -37.41 10.99
C ASN A 633 25.86 -36.18 10.13
N ILE A 634 26.73 -36.28 9.14
CA ILE A 634 27.24 -35.14 8.35
C ILE A 634 26.10 -34.31 7.74
N ARG A 635 25.03 -34.97 7.29
CA ARG A 635 23.86 -34.33 6.65
C ARG A 635 22.61 -34.24 7.52
N ASP A 636 22.73 -34.41 8.85
CA ASP A 636 21.55 -34.41 9.74
C ASP A 636 21.13 -33.00 10.14
N LYS A 637 20.90 -32.15 9.13
CA LYS A 637 20.43 -30.78 9.29
C LYS A 637 18.91 -30.79 9.38
N LEU A 638 18.40 -30.66 10.60
CA LEU A 638 16.98 -30.69 10.93
C LEU A 638 16.48 -29.26 11.14
N ASP A 639 15.33 -28.96 10.55
CA ASP A 639 14.62 -27.71 10.77
C ASP A 639 13.42 -27.92 11.70
N TRP A 640 13.32 -27.08 12.73
CA TRP A 640 12.09 -26.83 13.47
C TRP A 640 11.30 -25.74 12.74
N LEU A 641 10.23 -26.13 12.05
CA LEU A 641 9.51 -25.33 11.07
C LEU A 641 8.21 -24.75 11.65
N ASP A 642 8.04 -23.43 11.55
CA ASP A 642 6.92 -22.66 12.12
C ASP A 642 6.57 -23.00 13.61
N PRO A 643 7.55 -23.18 14.53
CA PRO A 643 7.26 -23.52 15.92
C PRO A 643 6.49 -22.40 16.62
N GLN A 644 5.48 -22.76 17.41
CA GLN A 644 4.56 -21.85 18.09
C GLN A 644 4.23 -22.31 19.51
N ILE A 645 4.14 -21.35 20.43
CA ILE A 645 3.59 -21.53 21.78
C ILE A 645 2.18 -20.97 21.81
N GLY A 646 1.22 -21.82 22.15
CA GLY A 646 -0.15 -21.42 22.44
C GLY A 646 -0.28 -21.02 23.91
N LEU A 647 -0.73 -19.79 24.15
CA LEU A 647 -0.97 -19.22 25.46
C LEU A 647 -2.46 -19.31 25.83
N ASP A 648 -2.75 -19.46 27.11
CA ASP A 648 -4.09 -19.26 27.63
C ASP A 648 -4.49 -17.78 27.48
N ALA A 649 -5.54 -17.51 26.72
CA ALA A 649 -5.96 -16.15 26.38
C ALA A 649 -6.35 -15.30 27.60
N ALA A 650 -7.00 -15.90 28.60
CA ALA A 650 -7.43 -15.19 29.80
C ALA A 650 -6.22 -14.83 30.68
N LYS A 651 -5.30 -15.76 30.88
CA LYS A 651 -4.05 -15.51 31.62
C LYS A 651 -3.15 -14.53 30.88
N LEU A 652 -3.02 -14.64 29.56
CA LEU A 652 -2.30 -13.64 28.74
C LEU A 652 -2.90 -12.24 28.91
N GLN A 653 -4.23 -12.12 28.84
CA GLN A 653 -4.89 -10.83 29.02
C GLN A 653 -4.66 -10.26 30.44
N ALA A 654 -4.53 -11.11 31.46
CA ALA A 654 -4.18 -10.69 32.82
C ALA A 654 -2.73 -10.17 32.89
N GLU A 655 -1.76 -10.91 32.34
CA GLU A 655 -0.36 -10.48 32.26
C GLU A 655 -0.23 -9.13 31.53
N VAL A 656 -0.88 -9.02 30.36
CA VAL A 656 -0.90 -7.80 29.54
C VAL A 656 -1.53 -6.65 30.30
N ARG A 657 -2.67 -6.84 30.99
CA ARG A 657 -3.30 -5.81 31.84
C ARG A 657 -2.36 -5.34 32.95
N GLY A 658 -1.61 -6.26 33.57
CA GLY A 658 -0.60 -5.94 34.56
C GLY A 658 0.50 -5.00 34.02
N GLN A 659 0.81 -5.08 32.73
CA GLN A 659 1.79 -4.18 32.10
C GLN A 659 1.23 -2.80 31.76
N ILE A 660 -0.08 -2.67 31.51
CA ILE A 660 -0.67 -1.43 31.01
C ILE A 660 -0.56 -0.29 32.04
N GLY A 661 -0.57 -0.58 33.34
CA GLY A 661 -0.36 0.45 34.37
C GLY A 661 0.99 1.18 34.23
N GLY A 662 2.02 0.53 33.67
CA GLY A 662 3.29 1.18 33.36
C GLY A 662 3.30 1.99 32.06
N LEU A 663 2.27 1.86 31.23
CA LEU A 663 2.14 2.55 29.94
C LEU A 663 1.32 3.84 30.03
N ILE A 664 0.49 3.98 31.06
CA ILE A 664 -0.12 5.27 31.40
C ILE A 664 0.98 6.10 32.09
N THR A 665 1.58 7.03 31.37
CA THR A 665 2.67 7.86 31.92
C THR A 665 2.21 8.63 33.17
N ALA A 666 0.94 9.01 33.24
CA ALA A 666 0.32 9.63 34.41
C ALA A 666 0.32 8.76 35.69
N SER A 667 0.53 7.44 35.61
CA SER A 667 0.52 6.55 36.78
C SER A 667 1.89 6.23 37.37
N GLN A 668 2.98 6.86 36.91
CA GLN A 668 4.33 6.59 37.43
C GLN A 668 4.46 6.82 38.96
N GLU A 669 3.59 7.64 39.55
CA GLU A 669 3.52 7.89 41.00
C GLU A 669 2.11 7.69 41.58
N TRP A 670 1.21 7.08 40.81
CA TRP A 670 -0.19 6.90 41.17
C TRP A 670 -0.59 5.45 41.04
N LYS A 671 -1.34 4.94 42.01
CA LYS A 671 -1.91 3.61 41.93
C LYS A 671 -3.11 3.63 40.98
N LEU A 672 -2.96 2.97 39.84
CA LEU A 672 -4.07 2.72 38.91
C LEU A 672 -4.95 1.58 39.44
N THR A 673 -6.24 1.86 39.59
CA THR A 673 -7.26 0.88 39.98
C THR A 673 -8.31 0.76 38.89
N LEU A 674 -8.52 -0.47 38.41
CA LEU A 674 -9.52 -0.84 37.42
C LEU A 674 -10.46 -1.88 38.06
N ASP A 675 -11.77 -1.64 38.07
CA ASP A 675 -12.75 -2.59 38.59
C ASP A 675 -12.82 -3.81 37.65
N LYS A 676 -12.81 -5.02 38.22
CA LYS A 676 -12.86 -6.28 37.44
C LYS A 676 -14.13 -6.41 36.59
N ARG A 677 -15.24 -5.79 37.01
CA ARG A 677 -16.52 -5.72 36.30
C ARG A 677 -16.53 -4.62 35.23
N GLY A 678 -15.56 -3.72 35.27
CA GLY A 678 -15.40 -2.65 34.27
C GLY A 678 -14.90 -3.16 32.93
N VAL A 679 -15.37 -2.53 31.86
CA VAL A 679 -14.84 -2.74 30.50
C VAL A 679 -13.98 -1.54 30.14
N TYR A 680 -12.70 -1.76 29.91
CA TYR A 680 -11.75 -0.69 29.56
C TYR A 680 -11.24 -0.90 28.14
N THR A 681 -11.56 0.05 27.25
CA THR A 681 -11.19 -0.01 25.84
C THR A 681 -9.93 0.81 25.60
N TRP A 682 -8.85 0.12 25.27
CA TRP A 682 -7.54 0.70 24.94
C TRP A 682 -7.38 0.79 23.43
N THR A 683 -7.16 2.00 22.92
CA THR A 683 -7.03 2.23 21.47
C THR A 683 -5.69 2.86 21.15
N ASN A 684 -5.02 2.31 20.13
CA ASN A 684 -3.86 2.92 19.50
C ASN A 684 -4.33 3.98 18.50
N TYR A 685 -4.29 5.24 18.91
CA TYR A 685 -4.75 6.36 18.09
C TYR A 685 -3.57 7.07 17.41
N LEU A 686 -3.61 7.19 16.08
CA LEU A 686 -2.59 7.94 15.34
C LEU A 686 -2.91 9.44 15.40
N HIS A 687 -2.30 10.14 16.34
CA HIS A 687 -2.40 11.59 16.45
C HIS A 687 -1.49 12.27 15.43
N LYS A 688 -2.04 13.18 14.63
CA LYS A 688 -1.33 13.99 13.64
C LYS A 688 -1.53 15.47 13.99
N PRO A 689 -0.64 16.06 14.81
CA PRO A 689 -0.73 17.48 15.11
C PRO A 689 -0.56 18.31 13.83
N GLU A 690 -1.18 19.47 13.81
CA GLU A 690 -1.01 20.44 12.73
C GLU A 690 0.48 20.82 12.60
N GLY A 691 1.03 20.75 11.39
CA GLY A 691 2.48 20.94 11.15
C GLY A 691 3.37 19.74 11.47
N SER A 692 2.86 18.63 12.04
CA SER A 692 3.60 17.38 12.24
C SER A 692 3.19 16.30 11.22
N PRO A 693 3.93 16.16 10.11
CA PRO A 693 3.56 15.29 9.01
C PRO A 693 3.77 13.78 9.26
N VAL A 694 4.57 13.38 10.26
CA VAL A 694 4.85 11.96 10.58
C VAL A 694 3.71 11.33 11.40
N GLY A 695 3.06 12.12 12.25
CA GLY A 695 2.13 11.64 13.28
C GLY A 695 2.81 10.78 14.35
N ARG A 696 2.08 10.46 15.42
CA ARG A 696 2.54 9.56 16.49
C ARG A 696 1.37 8.76 17.06
N PHE A 697 1.60 7.52 17.45
CA PHE A 697 0.56 6.73 18.11
C PHE A 697 0.49 7.08 19.61
N LEU A 698 -0.68 7.51 20.05
CA LEU A 698 -1.04 7.71 21.45
C LEU A 698 -1.89 6.52 21.93
N MET A 699 -1.73 6.15 23.19
CA MET A 699 -2.63 5.20 23.83
C MET A 699 -3.78 5.96 24.47
N ILE A 700 -5.00 5.74 23.99
CA ILE A 700 -6.20 6.34 24.60
C ILE A 700 -7.01 5.26 25.30
N ILE A 701 -7.57 5.59 26.45
CA ILE A 701 -8.42 4.70 27.25
C ILE A 701 -9.82 5.28 27.40
N GLN A 702 -10.81 4.41 27.21
CA GLN A 702 -12.19 4.65 27.58
C GLN A 702 -12.62 3.66 28.65
N ALA A 703 -13.22 4.18 29.73
CA ALA A 703 -13.86 3.38 30.77
C ALA A 703 -15.35 3.18 30.44
N GLN A 704 -15.83 1.95 30.49
CA GLN A 704 -17.23 1.57 30.23
C GLN A 704 -17.75 0.72 31.40
N GLY A 705 -18.98 0.98 31.84
CA GLY A 705 -19.63 0.31 32.97
C GLY A 705 -19.07 0.71 34.34
N GLN A 706 -17.75 0.76 34.51
CA GLN A 706 -17.07 1.18 35.74
C GLN A 706 -16.01 2.24 35.45
N PRO A 707 -15.76 3.19 36.38
CA PRO A 707 -14.78 4.25 36.18
C PRO A 707 -13.34 3.73 36.22
N LEU A 708 -12.41 4.52 35.70
CA LEU A 708 -10.97 4.35 35.93
C LEU A 708 -10.55 5.29 37.06
N ARG A 709 -9.74 4.81 38.01
CA ARG A 709 -9.26 5.61 39.15
C ARG A 709 -7.73 5.58 39.26
N LEU A 710 -7.14 6.76 39.43
CA LEU A 710 -5.77 6.93 39.92
C LEU A 710 -5.83 7.43 41.36
N SER A 711 -5.09 6.80 42.26
CA SER A 711 -5.02 7.23 43.67
C SER A 711 -3.59 7.44 44.14
N ARG A 712 -3.37 8.48 44.96
CA ARG A 712 -2.09 8.73 45.61
C ARG A 712 -2.33 9.30 47.00
N GLU A 713 -1.60 8.77 47.98
CA GLU A 713 -1.47 9.40 49.30
C GLU A 713 -0.25 10.31 49.29
N MET A 714 -0.39 11.55 49.75
CA MET A 714 0.74 12.48 49.88
C MET A 714 0.46 13.56 50.92
N THR A 715 1.52 14.16 51.44
CA THR A 715 1.46 15.39 52.23
C THR A 715 1.56 16.58 51.29
N ILE A 716 0.61 17.51 51.35
CA ILE A 716 0.63 18.71 50.49
C ILE A 716 1.62 19.72 51.06
N GLY A 717 2.77 19.88 50.41
CA GLY A 717 3.78 20.85 50.81
C GLY A 717 3.49 22.27 50.32
N PRO A 718 4.28 23.26 50.75
CA PRO A 718 4.19 24.64 50.25
C PRO A 718 4.46 24.77 48.74
N ALA A 719 5.08 23.75 48.14
CA ALA A 719 5.34 23.67 46.71
C ALA A 719 4.21 23.00 45.90
N ASP A 720 3.18 22.43 46.54
CA ASP A 720 2.14 21.62 45.89
C ASP A 720 0.81 22.37 45.73
N LYS A 721 0.87 23.68 45.50
CA LYS A 721 -0.31 24.56 45.45
C LYS A 721 -1.36 24.11 44.41
N TRP A 722 -0.91 23.53 43.31
CA TRP A 722 -1.76 23.11 42.20
C TRP A 722 -1.51 21.65 41.83
N LEU A 723 -2.58 20.94 41.48
CA LEU A 723 -2.50 19.65 40.79
C LEU A 723 -2.87 19.84 39.32
N ALA A 724 -1.89 19.64 38.43
CA ALA A 724 -2.07 19.70 36.98
C ALA A 724 -2.22 18.28 36.41
N VAL A 725 -3.39 17.99 35.84
CA VAL A 725 -3.73 16.71 35.21
C VAL A 725 -3.73 16.89 33.70
N TYR A 726 -2.67 16.40 33.06
CA TYR A 726 -2.48 16.46 31.62
C TYR A 726 -3.20 15.30 30.95
N VAL A 727 -4.41 15.58 30.47
CA VAL A 727 -5.23 14.65 29.69
C VAL A 727 -5.65 15.32 28.38
N SER A 728 -5.77 14.53 27.32
CA SER A 728 -6.19 15.05 26.01
C SER A 728 -7.19 14.15 25.32
N LEU A 729 -8.13 14.76 24.59
CA LEU A 729 -8.96 14.04 23.64
C LEU A 729 -8.14 13.63 22.40
N PRO A 730 -8.52 12.57 21.67
CA PRO A 730 -7.78 12.12 20.49
C PRO A 730 -7.70 13.20 19.39
N THR A 731 -8.75 14.02 19.28
CA THR A 731 -8.83 15.13 18.32
C THR A 731 -7.87 16.28 18.64
N GLY A 732 -7.19 16.24 19.81
CA GLY A 732 -6.30 17.31 20.27
C GLY A 732 -7.06 18.49 20.89
N GLU A 733 -8.38 18.41 21.01
CA GLU A 733 -9.20 19.37 21.75
C GLU A 733 -8.87 19.36 23.25
N ASN A 734 -9.19 20.48 23.91
CA ASN A 734 -9.18 20.55 25.37
C ASN A 734 -10.14 19.49 25.94
N PRO A 735 -9.75 18.79 27.03
CA PRO A 735 -10.68 17.92 27.73
C PRO A 735 -11.86 18.75 28.28
N PRO A 736 -13.08 18.21 28.33
CA PRO A 736 -14.15 18.89 29.08
C PRO A 736 -13.81 18.90 30.59
N PRO A 737 -14.30 19.88 31.37
CA PRO A 737 -13.97 19.99 32.80
C PRO A 737 -14.31 18.75 33.63
N ASP A 738 -15.34 18.01 33.25
CA ASP A 738 -15.80 16.78 33.90
C ASP A 738 -15.11 15.50 33.37
N ALA A 739 -14.16 15.63 32.42
CA ALA A 739 -13.41 14.48 31.89
C ALA A 739 -12.68 13.70 32.98
N VAL A 740 -12.20 14.40 34.00
CA VAL A 740 -11.58 13.83 35.20
C VAL A 740 -12.05 14.63 36.40
N THR A 741 -12.52 13.93 37.43
CA THR A 741 -12.85 14.54 38.72
C THR A 741 -11.75 14.24 39.74
N LEU A 742 -11.44 15.22 40.59
CA LEU A 742 -10.56 15.04 41.74
C LEU A 742 -11.39 14.96 43.02
N HIS A 743 -11.13 13.95 43.83
CA HIS A 743 -11.57 13.91 45.23
C HIS A 743 -10.36 13.97 46.16
N VAL A 744 -10.48 14.74 47.23
CA VAL A 744 -9.50 14.82 48.32
C VAL A 744 -10.22 14.36 49.59
N GLY A 745 -9.96 13.13 50.02
CA GLY A 745 -10.87 12.43 50.94
C GLY A 745 -12.27 12.28 50.33
N GLU A 746 -13.30 12.72 51.04
CA GLU A 746 -14.69 12.68 50.57
C GLU A 746 -15.12 13.91 49.75
N ARG A 747 -14.31 14.98 49.74
CA ARG A 747 -14.65 16.24 49.06
C ARG A 747 -14.22 16.21 47.60
N GLN A 748 -15.16 16.48 46.69
CA GLN A 748 -14.86 16.70 45.28
C GLN A 748 -14.34 18.13 45.06
N ILE A 749 -13.25 18.27 44.31
CA ILE A 749 -12.66 19.54 43.90
C ILE A 749 -12.94 19.76 42.42
N GLN A 750 -13.50 20.93 42.08
CA GLN A 750 -13.74 21.30 40.69
C GLN A 750 -12.45 21.84 40.05
N PRO A 751 -12.19 21.53 38.76
CA PRO A 751 -11.07 22.11 38.07
C PRO A 751 -11.32 23.60 37.78
N ARG A 752 -10.24 24.38 37.69
CA ARG A 752 -10.26 25.75 37.18
C ARG A 752 -10.80 25.78 35.76
N LYS A 753 -11.41 26.91 35.38
CA LYS A 753 -11.88 27.16 34.01
C LYS A 753 -10.73 26.98 33.02
N ILE A 754 -10.93 26.08 32.05
CA ILE A 754 -9.90 25.69 31.09
C ILE A 754 -9.66 26.86 30.11
N PRO A 755 -8.41 27.28 29.88
CA PRO A 755 -8.03 28.26 28.88
C PRO A 755 -8.56 27.97 27.48
N ILE A 756 -8.92 29.03 26.73
CA ILE A 756 -9.15 28.88 25.29
C ILE A 756 -7.85 28.49 24.61
N ARG A 757 -7.94 27.39 23.86
CA ARG A 757 -6.82 26.82 23.11
C ARG A 757 -6.35 27.82 22.06
N GLN A 758 -5.06 28.12 22.07
CA GLN A 758 -4.42 28.97 21.08
C GLN A 758 -4.03 28.13 19.86
N LEU A 759 -4.11 28.69 18.65
CA LEU A 759 -3.85 27.95 17.40
C LEU A 759 -2.42 27.40 17.30
N TRP A 760 -1.45 28.08 17.91
CA TRP A 760 -0.06 27.65 17.98
C TRP A 760 0.22 26.64 19.10
N GLN A 761 -0.76 26.37 19.99
CA GLN A 761 -0.61 25.35 21.03
C GLN A 761 -0.86 23.95 20.45
N GLY A 762 0.22 23.19 20.33
CA GLY A 762 0.20 21.79 19.88
C GLY A 762 -0.53 20.84 20.84
N TRP A 763 -0.72 21.23 22.11
CA TRP A 763 -1.29 20.40 23.18
C TRP A 763 -2.39 21.13 23.96
N PRO A 764 -3.39 20.40 24.49
CA PRO A 764 -4.46 20.99 25.30
C PRO A 764 -3.96 21.43 26.67
N ALA A 765 -4.65 22.41 27.27
CA ALA A 765 -4.38 22.84 28.63
C ALA A 765 -4.72 21.71 29.63
N PRO A 766 -3.93 21.53 30.71
CA PRO A 766 -4.24 20.52 31.73
C PRO A 766 -5.50 20.90 32.50
N LEU A 767 -6.19 19.91 33.07
CA LEU A 767 -7.17 20.16 34.12
C LEU A 767 -6.41 20.56 35.40
N LEU A 768 -6.79 21.68 36.00
CA LEU A 768 -6.03 22.26 37.09
C LEU A 768 -6.87 22.36 38.36
N PHE A 769 -6.43 21.71 39.43
CA PHE A 769 -7.12 21.69 40.72
C PHE A 769 -6.31 22.45 41.77
N ALA A 770 -7.00 23.25 42.58
CA ALA A 770 -6.42 23.97 43.71
C ALA A 770 -6.22 23.01 44.88
N LEU A 771 -5.04 23.03 45.51
CA LEU A 771 -4.72 22.21 46.69
C LEU A 771 -4.32 23.06 47.90
N ASP A 772 -4.39 24.39 47.82
CA ASP A 772 -3.94 25.31 48.87
C ASP A 772 -4.62 25.11 50.23
N GLU A 773 -5.92 24.80 50.25
CA GLU A 773 -6.68 24.50 51.49
C GLU A 773 -6.17 23.25 52.26
N TYR A 774 -5.31 22.45 51.62
CA TYR A 774 -4.78 21.21 52.15
C TYR A 774 -3.29 21.29 52.52
N GLN A 775 -2.65 22.47 52.41
CA GLN A 775 -1.24 22.62 52.78
C GLN A 775 -0.95 22.14 54.21
N GLY A 776 0.15 21.42 54.37
CA GLY A 776 0.56 20.80 55.63
C GLY A 776 -0.20 19.53 56.00
N LYS A 777 -1.28 19.18 55.28
CA LYS A 777 -2.11 17.99 55.58
C LYS A 777 -1.65 16.80 54.76
N LYS A 778 -1.72 15.62 55.38
CA LYS A 778 -1.63 14.33 54.69
C LYS A 778 -3.00 13.98 54.10
N VAL A 779 -3.09 13.79 52.80
CA VAL A 779 -4.36 13.56 52.09
C VAL A 779 -4.27 12.39 51.12
N THR A 780 -5.42 11.78 50.84
CA THR A 780 -5.58 10.83 49.73
C THR A 780 -6.28 11.52 48.57
N LEU A 781 -5.61 11.54 47.43
CA LEU A 781 -6.10 12.11 46.18
C LEU A 781 -6.66 10.99 45.29
N HIS A 782 -7.87 11.16 44.78
CA HIS A 782 -8.50 10.25 43.82
C HIS A 782 -8.88 10.99 42.54
N LEU A 783 -8.20 10.68 41.44
CA LEU A 783 -8.56 11.14 40.11
C LEU A 783 -9.42 10.07 39.44
N THR A 784 -10.59 10.46 38.94
CA THR A 784 -11.56 9.53 38.35
C THR A 784 -11.95 9.95 36.93
N GLN A 785 -11.72 9.06 35.96
CA GLN A 785 -12.38 9.14 34.66
C GLN A 785 -13.74 8.43 34.76
N PRO A 786 -14.86 9.11 34.49
CA PRO A 786 -16.18 8.52 34.58
C PRO A 786 -16.40 7.41 33.54
N ALA A 787 -17.25 6.45 33.89
CA ALA A 787 -17.71 5.42 32.95
C ALA A 787 -18.57 6.05 31.85
N GLY A 788 -18.43 5.58 30.61
CA GLY A 788 -19.16 6.11 29.46
C GLY A 788 -18.62 7.44 28.90
N GLY A 789 -17.62 8.04 29.54
CA GLY A 789 -16.95 9.24 29.06
C GLY A 789 -16.21 9.04 27.73
N LYS A 790 -15.74 10.13 27.12
CA LYS A 790 -14.90 10.09 25.91
C LYS A 790 -13.56 9.38 26.21
N PRO A 791 -12.92 8.74 25.20
CA PRO A 791 -11.59 8.19 25.38
C PRO A 791 -10.57 9.30 25.66
N LEU A 792 -9.70 9.10 26.65
CA LEU A 792 -8.68 10.06 27.07
C LEU A 792 -7.28 9.48 26.90
N HIS A 793 -6.33 10.33 26.48
CA HIS A 793 -4.90 10.06 26.62
C HIS A 793 -4.43 10.63 27.95
N TRP A 794 -3.96 9.78 28.85
CA TRP A 794 -3.41 10.17 30.15
C TRP A 794 -1.89 10.37 30.06
N GLN A 795 -1.46 11.63 30.15
CA GLN A 795 -0.07 12.01 29.88
C GLN A 795 0.75 12.15 31.17
N ALA A 796 0.30 13.00 32.08
CA ALA A 796 1.02 13.27 33.32
C ALA A 796 0.07 13.80 34.40
N VAL A 797 0.45 13.60 35.66
CA VAL A 797 -0.18 14.24 36.81
C VAL A 797 0.95 14.81 37.67
N LYS A 798 1.04 16.14 37.74
CA LYS A 798 2.14 16.86 38.39
C LYS A 798 1.59 17.86 39.41
N THR A 799 2.27 18.00 40.55
CA THR A 799 2.03 19.13 41.46
C THR A 799 2.90 20.33 41.07
N SER A 800 2.47 21.54 41.40
CA SER A 800 3.24 22.76 41.11
C SER A 800 2.93 23.89 42.07
N LYS A 801 3.97 24.67 42.41
CA LYS A 801 3.85 25.89 43.21
C LYS A 801 3.21 27.02 42.43
N LYS A 802 3.45 27.05 41.12
CA LYS A 802 3.00 28.10 40.20
C LYS A 802 1.94 27.56 39.25
N LEU A 803 1.05 28.46 38.81
CA LEU A 803 0.10 28.13 37.74
C LEU A 803 0.86 27.64 36.50
N PRO A 804 0.41 26.56 35.84
CA PRO A 804 0.94 26.16 34.55
C PRO A 804 0.88 27.32 33.56
N GLN A 805 1.82 27.34 32.63
CA GLN A 805 1.98 28.44 31.67
C GLN A 805 0.67 28.78 30.93
N ALA A 806 -0.10 27.77 30.51
CA ALA A 806 -1.39 27.96 29.85
C ALA A 806 -2.40 28.81 30.67
N TYR A 807 -2.36 28.71 32.00
CA TYR A 807 -3.23 29.48 32.90
C TYR A 807 -2.65 30.85 33.27
N HIS A 808 -1.33 31.00 33.26
CA HIS A 808 -0.69 32.31 33.44
C HIS A 808 -1.12 33.29 32.34
N PHE A 809 -1.19 32.80 31.10
CA PHE A 809 -1.68 33.58 29.96
C PHE A 809 -3.14 34.00 30.12
N VAL A 810 -4.01 33.10 30.56
CA VAL A 810 -5.43 33.41 30.78
C VAL A 810 -5.64 34.48 31.83
N ARG A 811 -4.90 34.43 32.93
CA ARG A 811 -4.98 35.47 33.97
C ARG A 811 -4.75 36.86 33.38
N ILE A 812 -3.75 37.00 32.52
CA ILE A 812 -3.43 38.28 31.88
C ILE A 812 -4.53 38.70 30.88
N LEU A 813 -5.06 37.77 30.10
CA LEU A 813 -6.21 38.03 29.23
C LEU A 813 -7.46 38.45 30.01
N GLU A 814 -7.74 37.80 31.14
CA GLU A 814 -8.86 38.13 32.04
C GLU A 814 -8.71 39.52 32.63
N LEU A 815 -7.51 39.89 33.09
CA LEU A 815 -7.22 41.25 33.56
C LEU A 815 -7.39 42.31 32.47
N ALA A 816 -7.19 41.95 31.20
CA ALA A 816 -7.47 42.81 30.05
C ALA A 816 -8.95 42.78 29.60
N GLY A 817 -9.81 41.98 30.24
CA GLY A 817 -11.22 41.78 29.84
C GLY A 817 -11.38 41.01 28.52
N GLN A 818 -10.37 40.23 28.10
CA GLN A 818 -10.28 39.55 26.80
C GLN A 818 -10.06 38.04 26.95
N SER A 819 -10.77 37.40 27.87
CA SER A 819 -10.61 35.96 28.20
C SER A 819 -10.76 34.99 27.02
N ASN A 820 -11.37 35.44 25.91
CA ASN A 820 -11.59 34.65 24.69
C ASN A 820 -10.67 34.99 23.50
N LEU A 821 -9.63 35.80 23.70
CA LEU A 821 -8.77 36.26 22.61
C LEU A 821 -7.78 35.17 22.15
N GLN A 822 -7.70 34.96 20.84
CA GLN A 822 -6.59 34.23 20.23
C GLN A 822 -5.47 35.20 19.89
N VAL A 823 -4.26 34.88 20.32
CA VAL A 823 -3.07 35.71 20.06
C VAL A 823 -2.04 34.93 19.23
N PRO A 824 -1.20 35.59 18.43
CA PRO A 824 -0.08 34.93 17.77
C PRO A 824 0.96 34.46 18.81
N GLN A 825 1.72 33.42 18.49
CA GLN A 825 2.77 32.86 19.36
C GLN A 825 3.75 33.93 19.84
N VAL A 826 4.03 34.90 18.96
CA VAL A 826 4.91 36.03 19.19
C VAL A 826 4.43 36.92 20.34
N LEU A 827 3.16 37.32 20.35
CA LEU A 827 2.56 38.05 21.46
C LEU A 827 2.51 37.17 22.72
N ALA A 828 2.17 35.88 22.58
CA ALA A 828 2.17 34.97 23.73
C ALA A 828 3.53 34.91 24.43
N SER A 829 4.64 34.83 23.69
CA SER A 829 6.00 34.87 24.25
C SER A 829 6.26 36.15 25.06
N ALA A 830 5.79 37.30 24.59
CA ALA A 830 5.84 38.56 25.34
C ALA A 830 5.06 38.47 26.65
N LEU A 831 3.83 37.96 26.59
CA LEU A 831 2.96 37.84 27.74
C LEU A 831 3.50 36.84 28.79
N TYR A 832 4.35 35.90 28.36
CA TYR A 832 5.11 35.02 29.24
C TYR A 832 6.42 35.62 29.78
N SER A 833 6.87 36.76 29.26
CA SER A 833 8.11 37.39 29.69
C SER A 833 8.03 37.75 31.17
N ARG A 834 9.08 37.39 31.91
CA ARG A 834 9.27 37.80 33.31
C ARG A 834 9.78 39.24 33.42
N ARG A 835 10.27 39.82 32.31
CA ARG A 835 10.75 41.21 32.27
C ARG A 835 9.60 42.20 32.21
N MET A 836 8.43 41.78 31.71
CA MET A 836 7.25 42.62 31.63
C MET A 836 6.34 42.45 32.83
N ASN A 837 5.91 43.57 33.41
CA ASN A 837 4.90 43.58 34.46
C ASN A 837 3.47 43.36 33.88
N ASP A 838 2.48 43.19 34.76
CA ASP A 838 1.11 42.90 34.33
C ASP A 838 0.47 44.09 33.57
N GLN A 839 0.83 45.34 33.89
CA GLN A 839 0.32 46.54 33.19
C GLN A 839 0.83 46.63 31.74
N GLU A 840 2.12 46.37 31.53
CA GLU A 840 2.74 46.28 30.21
C GLU A 840 2.03 45.24 29.35
N LYS A 841 1.80 44.06 29.91
CA LYS A 841 1.13 42.94 29.23
C LYS A 841 -0.31 43.28 28.84
N ILE A 842 -1.05 43.97 29.71
CA ILE A 842 -2.41 44.43 29.42
C ILE A 842 -2.40 45.46 28.28
N ALA A 843 -1.47 46.42 28.30
CA ALA A 843 -1.33 47.41 27.23
C ALA A 843 -1.03 46.77 25.88
N LEU A 844 -0.17 45.75 25.85
CA LEU A 844 0.14 44.97 24.65
C LEU A 844 -1.09 44.26 24.08
N ILE A 845 -1.95 43.69 24.94
CA ILE A 845 -3.21 43.08 24.50
C ILE A 845 -4.13 44.13 23.86
N GLN A 846 -4.22 45.33 24.45
CA GLN A 846 -5.01 46.43 23.90
C GLN A 846 -4.49 46.87 22.53
N ILE A 847 -3.16 47.06 22.42
CA ILE A 847 -2.49 47.41 21.16
C ILE A 847 -2.78 46.35 20.09
N TYR A 848 -2.62 45.07 20.42
CA TYR A 848 -2.90 43.99 19.47
C TYR A 848 -4.36 43.96 19.01
N ARG A 849 -5.31 44.11 19.93
CA ARG A 849 -6.75 44.12 19.62
C ARG A 849 -7.12 45.22 18.61
N HIS A 850 -6.43 46.34 18.68
CA HIS A 850 -6.67 47.48 17.79
C HIS A 850 -5.85 47.45 16.49
N GLY A 851 -5.22 46.32 16.16
CA GLY A 851 -4.50 46.14 14.89
C GLY A 851 -2.99 46.35 14.97
N GLY A 852 -2.44 46.56 16.17
CA GLY A 852 -0.99 46.61 16.39
C GLY A 852 -0.34 45.22 16.18
N ILE A 853 0.69 45.16 15.36
CA ILE A 853 1.40 43.92 15.04
C ILE A 853 2.74 43.91 15.76
N MET A 854 2.99 42.89 16.57
CA MET A 854 4.24 42.74 17.32
C MET A 854 5.23 41.89 16.54
N ASN A 855 6.45 42.38 16.37
CA ASN A 855 7.51 41.67 15.67
C ASN A 855 8.74 41.48 16.58
N PHE A 856 9.26 40.26 16.63
CA PHE A 856 10.42 39.88 17.43
C PHE A 856 11.51 39.32 16.52
N ARG A 857 12.15 40.18 15.71
CA ARG A 857 13.46 39.86 15.15
C ARG A 857 14.26 41.09 14.71
N SER A 858 15.55 41.02 14.98
CA SER A 858 16.60 41.97 14.63
C SER A 858 17.11 41.74 13.20
N PRO A 859 17.51 42.78 12.45
CA PRO A 859 18.31 42.63 11.25
C PRO A 859 19.79 42.54 11.61
N THR A 860 20.23 41.47 12.28
CA THR A 860 21.63 40.98 12.35
C THR A 860 21.74 39.79 13.31
N LEU A 861 22.78 38.98 13.12
CA LEU A 861 22.97 37.65 13.69
C LEU A 861 22.97 37.58 15.23
N GLY A 862 22.37 36.49 15.74
CA GLY A 862 22.73 35.78 16.98
C GLY A 862 22.83 36.58 18.29
N THR A 863 21.79 36.52 19.13
CA THR A 863 21.85 36.46 20.63
C THR A 863 20.58 36.97 21.35
N SER A 864 19.57 37.55 20.67
CA SER A 864 18.41 38.08 21.41
C SER A 864 17.51 36.96 21.95
N GLN A 865 17.26 36.96 23.27
CA GLN A 865 16.30 36.04 23.88
C GLN A 865 14.86 36.38 23.41
N PRO A 866 13.98 35.40 23.19
CA PRO A 866 12.61 35.59 22.68
C PRO A 866 11.64 36.35 23.61
N ASN A 867 12.14 37.03 24.65
CA ASN A 867 11.36 37.60 25.76
C ASN A 867 11.29 39.14 25.75
N GLU A 868 11.75 39.81 24.68
CA GLU A 868 11.75 41.28 24.55
C GLU A 868 11.02 41.75 23.29
N ILE A 869 10.02 42.62 23.45
CA ILE A 869 9.40 43.31 22.30
C ILE A 869 10.35 44.37 21.82
N LYS A 870 10.97 44.15 20.66
CA LYS A 870 11.83 45.15 20.03
C LYS A 870 10.98 46.21 19.33
N ASN A 871 10.10 45.75 18.43
CA ASN A 871 9.36 46.64 17.54
C ASN A 871 7.86 46.31 17.57
N VAL A 872 7.03 47.34 17.63
CA VAL A 872 5.60 47.22 17.33
C VAL A 872 5.30 47.98 16.05
N LEU A 873 4.49 47.39 15.18
CA LEU A 873 4.03 48.02 13.96
C LEU A 873 2.58 48.46 14.12
N VAL A 874 2.31 49.71 13.80
CA VAL A 874 0.97 50.28 13.68
C VAL A 874 0.76 50.65 12.22
N GLY A 875 0.00 49.80 11.53
CA GLY A 875 -0.26 49.92 10.10
C GLY A 875 -1.63 50.52 9.80
N GLU A 876 -2.03 50.45 8.53
CA GLU A 876 -3.36 50.86 8.05
C GLU A 876 -4.53 50.13 8.75
N ASP A 877 -4.28 48.95 9.31
CA ASP A 877 -5.29 48.15 10.00
C ASP A 877 -5.51 48.61 11.46
N TRP A 878 -4.86 49.71 11.88
CA TRP A 878 -5.01 50.28 13.21
C TRP A 878 -6.37 50.97 13.36
N THR A 879 -7.13 50.55 14.38
CA THR A 879 -8.47 51.07 14.69
C THR A 879 -8.52 51.81 16.02
N GLY A 880 -7.40 51.89 16.74
CA GLY A 880 -7.36 52.45 18.09
C GLY A 880 -7.41 53.97 18.15
N GLY A 881 -7.10 54.65 17.05
CA GLY A 881 -6.91 56.11 16.99
C GLY A 881 -5.85 56.61 17.98
N ASP A 882 -5.78 57.93 18.15
CA ASP A 882 -4.80 58.58 19.03
C ASP A 882 -4.96 58.21 20.51
N LYS A 883 -6.20 58.02 20.98
CA LYS A 883 -6.48 57.71 22.40
C LYS A 883 -5.90 56.36 22.80
N THR A 884 -6.11 55.33 21.99
CA THR A 884 -5.57 53.99 22.25
C THR A 884 -4.07 53.95 21.95
N PHE A 885 -3.59 54.78 21.01
CA PHE A 885 -2.16 54.88 20.72
C PHE A 885 -1.35 55.29 21.96
N MET A 886 -1.91 56.13 22.83
CA MET A 886 -1.25 56.46 24.11
C MET A 886 -1.10 55.26 25.07
N ALA A 887 -1.68 54.09 24.80
CA ALA A 887 -1.39 52.87 25.57
C ALA A 887 0.08 52.43 25.47
N PHE A 888 0.80 52.83 24.41
CA PHE A 888 2.24 52.54 24.26
C PHE A 888 3.09 53.08 25.41
N GLN A 889 2.69 54.20 26.04
CA GLN A 889 3.40 54.76 27.21
C GLN A 889 3.46 53.79 28.40
N LYS A 890 2.54 52.82 28.45
CA LYS A 890 2.49 51.78 29.47
C LYS A 890 3.37 50.57 29.13
N VAL A 891 4.17 50.65 28.06
CA VAL A 891 5.10 49.61 27.61
C VAL A 891 6.53 50.19 27.55
N PRO A 892 7.14 50.58 28.70
CA PRO A 892 8.47 51.19 28.72
C PRO A 892 9.58 50.27 28.16
N SER A 893 9.33 48.97 28.08
CA SER A 893 10.23 48.02 27.42
C SER A 893 10.30 48.18 25.90
N LEU A 894 9.35 48.88 25.28
CA LEU A 894 9.31 49.07 23.83
C LEU A 894 10.44 50.03 23.41
N LYS A 895 11.29 49.58 22.48
CA LYS A 895 12.43 50.37 22.00
C LYS A 895 12.23 50.97 20.62
N SER A 896 11.37 50.36 19.80
CA SER A 896 11.07 50.87 18.46
C SER A 896 9.59 50.73 18.12
N LEU A 897 9.05 51.71 17.40
CA LEU A 897 7.69 51.77 16.92
C LEU A 897 7.69 52.11 15.43
N ILE A 898 7.11 51.22 14.64
CA ILE A 898 6.97 51.38 13.20
C ILE A 898 5.58 51.92 12.92
N LEU A 899 5.49 53.11 12.33
CA LEU A 899 4.22 53.73 11.95
C LEU A 899 4.10 53.79 10.44
N VAL A 900 2.98 53.33 9.91
CA VAL A 900 2.64 53.57 8.50
C VAL A 900 1.93 54.92 8.40
N LYS A 901 2.19 55.67 7.34
CA LYS A 901 1.60 57.00 7.11
C LYS A 901 0.08 57.02 7.27
N ASP A 902 -0.58 55.99 6.74
CA ASP A 902 -2.04 55.83 6.77
C ASP A 902 -2.56 55.06 8.00
N SER A 903 -1.78 55.00 9.08
CA SER A 903 -2.20 54.36 10.35
C SER A 903 -3.29 55.11 11.10
N GLY A 904 -3.64 56.33 10.69
CA GLY A 904 -4.61 57.18 11.37
C GLY A 904 -4.12 57.73 12.72
N VAL A 905 -2.83 57.61 13.03
CA VAL A 905 -2.19 58.18 14.23
C VAL A 905 -1.62 59.56 13.92
N SER A 906 -2.05 60.59 14.65
CA SER A 906 -1.60 61.96 14.42
C SER A 906 -0.16 62.20 14.86
N SER A 907 0.53 63.14 14.21
CA SER A 907 1.87 63.58 14.64
C SER A 907 1.88 64.15 16.06
N ALA A 908 0.75 64.73 16.52
CA ALA A 908 0.59 65.22 17.88
C ALA A 908 0.60 64.08 18.91
N ALA A 909 -0.07 62.96 18.62
CA ALA A 909 -0.04 61.76 19.47
C ALA A 909 1.37 61.15 19.57
N VAL A 910 2.10 61.09 18.44
CA VAL A 910 3.49 60.63 18.42
C VAL A 910 4.40 61.53 19.26
N LYS A 911 4.29 62.86 19.11
CA LYS A 911 5.07 63.82 19.89
C LYS A 911 4.80 63.69 21.40
N LYS A 912 3.53 63.50 21.78
CA LYS A 912 3.13 63.24 23.18
C LYS A 912 3.73 61.94 23.71
N LEU A 913 3.73 60.87 22.91
CA LEU A 913 4.32 59.59 23.31
C LEU A 913 5.84 59.69 23.51
N LEU A 914 6.56 60.33 22.58
CA LEU A 914 8.01 60.55 22.66
C LEU A 914 8.42 61.42 23.86
N ALA A 915 7.58 62.36 24.29
CA ALA A 915 7.84 63.16 25.48
C ALA A 915 7.85 62.31 26.77
N VAL A 916 7.07 61.22 26.81
CA VAL A 916 7.01 60.27 27.93
C VAL A 916 8.01 59.11 27.75
N MET A 917 8.39 58.81 26.51
CA MET A 917 9.33 57.75 26.15
C MET A 917 10.43 58.29 25.22
N PRO A 918 11.42 59.04 25.76
CA PRO A 918 12.43 59.71 24.94
C PRO A 918 13.35 58.72 24.19
N ASP A 919 13.55 57.51 24.74
CA ASP A 919 14.38 56.45 24.14
C ASP A 919 13.62 55.63 23.08
N LEU A 920 12.36 55.96 22.77
CA LEU A 920 11.57 55.21 21.79
C LEU A 920 11.90 55.68 20.38
N GLU A 921 12.45 54.79 19.56
CA GLU A 921 12.69 55.07 18.14
C GLU A 921 11.38 54.93 17.35
N VAL A 922 10.90 56.02 16.73
CA VAL A 922 9.70 55.97 15.87
C VAL A 922 10.09 56.10 14.41
N THR A 923 9.96 55.01 13.65
CA THR A 923 10.25 55.00 12.20
C THR A 923 8.95 55.05 11.42
N ARG A 924 8.86 55.97 10.45
CA ARG A 924 7.69 56.08 9.56
C ARG A 924 7.96 55.44 8.21
N PHE A 925 6.99 54.67 7.71
CA PHE A 925 7.02 54.10 6.37
C PHE A 925 5.79 54.52 5.57
N GLU A 926 5.96 54.63 4.25
CA GLU A 926 4.85 54.86 3.33
C GLU A 926 3.93 53.63 3.23
N ARG A 927 4.47 52.41 3.33
CA ARG A 927 3.68 51.16 3.32
C ARG A 927 4.08 50.22 4.46
N THR A 928 3.18 49.31 4.82
CA THR A 928 3.42 48.29 5.83
C THR A 928 4.49 47.29 5.35
N PRO A 929 5.71 47.26 5.93
CA PRO A 929 6.75 46.34 5.49
C PRO A 929 6.38 44.86 5.71
N SER A 930 6.95 43.97 4.89
CA SER A 930 6.82 42.52 5.11
C SER A 930 7.54 42.06 6.38
N SER A 931 6.92 41.15 7.13
CA SER A 931 7.57 40.48 8.27
C SER A 931 8.40 39.27 7.82
N GLU A 932 9.29 38.82 8.69
CA GLU A 932 9.90 37.49 8.58
C GLU A 932 8.96 36.41 9.13
N GLY A 933 9.10 35.16 8.66
CA GLY A 933 8.31 34.04 9.12
C GLY A 933 8.77 32.70 8.54
N GLN A 934 8.08 31.62 8.91
CA GLN A 934 8.35 30.30 8.33
C GLN A 934 8.01 30.31 6.83
N GLY A 935 8.86 29.70 6.02
CA GLY A 935 8.58 29.50 4.60
C GLY A 935 7.28 28.71 4.41
N CYS A 936 6.36 29.24 3.60
CA CYS A 936 5.09 28.62 3.30
C CYS A 936 4.72 28.79 1.82
N ILE A 937 3.76 27.97 1.40
CA ILE A 937 3.16 28.05 0.07
C ILE A 937 1.76 28.65 0.20
N PHE A 938 1.44 29.58 -0.68
CA PHE A 938 0.10 30.12 -0.84
C PHE A 938 -0.25 30.28 -2.31
N TRP A 939 -1.51 30.54 -2.60
CA TRP A 939 -2.01 30.70 -3.95
C TRP A 939 -2.57 32.09 -4.15
N MET A 940 -2.39 32.64 -5.34
CA MET A 940 -3.05 33.87 -5.76
C MET A 940 -3.99 33.55 -6.92
N GLN A 941 -5.14 34.18 -6.96
CA GLN A 941 -6.10 34.03 -8.05
C GLN A 941 -6.66 35.38 -8.48
N ASN A 942 -6.49 35.70 -9.76
CA ASN A 942 -7.05 36.91 -10.35
C ASN A 942 -8.59 36.74 -10.56
N ARG A 943 -9.40 37.64 -9.99
CA ARG A 943 -10.85 37.74 -10.23
C ARG A 943 -11.27 39.07 -10.87
N THR A 944 -10.34 39.94 -11.24
CA THR A 944 -10.58 41.34 -11.66
C THR A 944 -10.92 41.50 -13.14
N GLY A 945 -10.61 40.50 -13.99
CA GLY A 945 -10.85 40.57 -15.44
C GLY A 945 -9.81 41.37 -16.23
N LYS A 946 -8.81 41.94 -15.55
CA LYS A 946 -7.68 42.68 -16.12
C LYS A 946 -6.36 42.08 -15.63
N GLU A 947 -5.25 42.37 -16.30
CA GLU A 947 -3.92 42.00 -15.80
C GLU A 947 -3.70 42.61 -14.41
N VAL A 948 -3.24 41.80 -13.47
CA VAL A 948 -2.90 42.22 -12.11
C VAL A 948 -1.40 42.11 -11.90
N GLU A 949 -0.78 43.23 -11.56
CA GLU A 949 0.61 43.28 -11.11
C GLU A 949 0.68 43.00 -9.61
N ILE A 950 1.53 42.06 -9.23
CA ILE A 950 1.70 41.62 -7.85
C ILE A 950 3.03 42.16 -7.34
N TYR A 951 2.95 43.05 -6.37
CA TYR A 951 4.10 43.60 -5.69
C TYR A 951 4.28 42.93 -4.34
N TRP A 952 5.51 42.56 -4.03
CA TRP A 952 5.92 42.27 -2.66
C TRP A 952 6.38 43.57 -2.02
N ILE A 953 5.84 43.89 -0.84
CA ILE A 953 6.36 45.00 -0.05
C ILE A 953 7.59 44.49 0.67
N ASN A 954 8.77 45.00 0.35
CA ASN A 954 10.01 44.56 0.97
C ASN A 954 10.11 45.01 2.45
N ARG A 955 11.27 44.82 3.07
CA ARG A 955 11.47 45.11 4.50
C ARG A 955 11.55 46.60 4.79
N GLU A 956 11.91 47.37 3.78
CA GLU A 956 12.02 48.83 3.81
C GLU A 956 10.70 49.51 3.42
N GLY A 957 9.61 48.75 3.24
CA GLY A 957 8.30 49.29 2.84
C GLY A 957 8.19 49.63 1.35
N ASN A 958 9.18 49.28 0.54
CA ASN A 958 9.22 49.55 -0.89
C ASN A 958 8.56 48.43 -1.71
N LEU A 959 7.90 48.79 -2.81
CA LEU A 959 7.30 47.81 -3.71
C LEU A 959 8.38 47.19 -4.60
N SER A 960 8.37 45.87 -4.69
CA SER A 960 9.16 45.10 -5.64
C SER A 960 8.21 44.23 -6.46
N LEU A 961 8.15 44.46 -7.77
CA LEU A 961 7.31 43.65 -8.66
C LEU A 961 7.76 42.20 -8.56
N ARG A 962 6.83 41.31 -8.21
CA ARG A 962 7.08 39.87 -8.08
C ARG A 962 6.46 39.07 -9.19
N ASP A 963 5.28 39.45 -9.65
CA ASP A 963 4.56 38.66 -10.64
C ASP A 963 3.48 39.46 -11.38
N LYS A 964 2.94 38.84 -12.43
CA LYS A 964 1.78 39.32 -13.19
C LYS A 964 0.77 38.18 -13.36
N LEU A 965 -0.51 38.48 -13.20
CA LEU A 965 -1.62 37.55 -13.39
C LEU A 965 -2.57 38.08 -14.47
N ASP A 966 -2.56 37.46 -15.65
CA ASP A 966 -3.24 37.99 -16.84
C ASP A 966 -4.78 38.07 -16.69
N ASN A 967 -5.49 36.93 -16.75
CA ASN A 967 -6.94 36.91 -16.97
C ASN A 967 -7.73 36.42 -15.76
N ARG A 968 -9.04 36.69 -15.75
CA ARG A 968 -9.97 36.19 -14.72
C ARG A 968 -9.88 34.66 -14.61
N GLY A 969 -9.57 34.19 -13.41
CA GLY A 969 -9.40 32.78 -13.10
C GLY A 969 -7.94 32.30 -13.12
N HIS A 970 -6.98 33.08 -13.63
CA HIS A 970 -5.55 32.75 -13.56
C HIS A 970 -5.15 32.59 -12.10
N ARG A 971 -4.69 31.38 -11.75
CA ARG A 971 -4.25 31.00 -10.42
C ARG A 971 -2.79 30.56 -10.44
N LYS A 972 -1.96 31.14 -9.57
CA LYS A 972 -0.52 30.86 -9.50
C LYS A 972 -0.09 30.50 -8.07
N ARG A 973 0.90 29.61 -7.96
CA ARG A 973 1.48 29.14 -6.70
C ARG A 973 2.71 29.95 -6.36
N HIS A 974 2.78 30.48 -5.15
CA HIS A 974 3.92 31.26 -4.66
C HIS A 974 4.51 30.67 -3.38
N THR A 975 5.81 30.87 -3.20
CA THR A 975 6.54 30.61 -1.96
C THR A 975 6.94 31.93 -1.34
N SER A 976 6.60 32.13 -0.08
CA SER A 976 7.05 33.28 0.71
C SER A 976 7.08 32.90 2.19
N VAL A 977 7.28 33.85 3.08
CA VAL A 977 7.23 33.64 4.53
C VAL A 977 5.88 34.05 5.10
N VAL A 978 5.41 33.36 6.15
CA VAL A 978 4.19 33.77 6.87
C VAL A 978 4.33 35.21 7.36
N GLY A 979 3.33 36.04 7.08
CA GLY A 979 3.31 37.47 7.42
C GLY A 979 3.91 38.40 6.36
N ALA A 980 4.50 37.88 5.28
CA ALA A 980 4.89 38.69 4.13
C ALA A 980 3.66 39.42 3.54
N ARG A 981 3.87 40.66 3.08
CA ARG A 981 2.82 41.55 2.59
C ARG A 981 2.94 41.73 1.08
N PHE A 982 1.80 41.63 0.40
CA PHE A 982 1.69 41.80 -1.03
C PHE A 982 0.60 42.81 -1.36
N GLU A 983 0.81 43.54 -2.45
CA GLU A 983 -0.20 44.41 -3.05
C GLU A 983 -0.49 43.93 -4.47
N ALA A 984 -1.77 43.95 -4.82
CA ALA A 984 -2.23 43.75 -6.18
C ALA A 984 -2.58 45.10 -6.77
N HIS A 985 -2.02 45.39 -7.93
CA HIS A 985 -2.24 46.61 -8.68
C HIS A 985 -2.86 46.30 -10.03
N VAL A 986 -3.77 47.16 -10.47
CA VAL A 986 -4.33 47.14 -11.83
C VAL A 986 -4.19 48.56 -12.36
N ASP A 987 -3.65 48.70 -13.56
CA ASP A 987 -3.40 50.00 -14.20
C ASP A 987 -2.63 50.97 -13.28
N GLY A 988 -1.61 50.45 -12.58
CA GLY A 988 -0.77 51.21 -11.63
C GLY A 988 -1.44 51.63 -10.32
N LYS A 989 -2.68 51.20 -10.05
CA LYS A 989 -3.42 51.51 -8.83
C LYS A 989 -3.58 50.28 -7.94
N ARG A 990 -3.30 50.44 -6.64
CA ARG A 990 -3.51 49.40 -5.62
C ARG A 990 -5.01 49.08 -5.50
N ILE A 991 -5.37 47.82 -5.74
CA ILE A 991 -6.76 47.33 -5.63
C ILE A 991 -6.98 46.32 -4.50
N SER A 992 -5.91 45.66 -4.04
CA SER A 992 -6.00 44.69 -2.94
C SER A 992 -4.66 44.57 -2.21
N LYS A 993 -4.71 44.18 -0.94
CA LYS A 993 -3.55 43.85 -0.11
C LYS A 993 -3.72 42.46 0.49
N PHE A 994 -2.61 41.79 0.75
CA PHE A 994 -2.63 40.46 1.35
C PHE A 994 -1.47 40.21 2.28
N THR A 995 -1.76 39.38 3.28
CA THR A 995 -0.80 38.90 4.26
C THR A 995 -0.69 37.40 4.15
N VAL A 996 0.51 36.92 3.88
CA VAL A 996 0.74 35.51 3.63
C VAL A 996 0.39 34.69 4.87
N THR A 997 -0.51 33.74 4.67
CA THR A 997 -0.92 32.73 5.65
C THR A 997 -0.84 31.35 4.99
N PRO A 998 -0.34 30.30 5.68
CA PRO A 998 -0.15 29.00 5.07
C PRO A 998 -1.45 28.43 4.50
N GLY A 999 -1.41 27.93 3.25
CA GLY A 999 -2.52 27.21 2.64
C GLY A 999 -3.74 28.06 2.22
N ARG A 1000 -3.75 29.38 2.45
CA ARG A 1000 -4.81 30.27 1.95
C ARG A 1000 -4.66 30.58 0.46
N ILE A 1001 -5.80 30.84 -0.17
CA ILE A 1001 -5.90 31.41 -1.52
C ILE A 1001 -6.23 32.89 -1.36
N TRP A 1002 -5.38 33.76 -1.90
CA TRP A 1002 -5.68 35.19 -2.05
C TRP A 1002 -6.46 35.40 -3.35
N GLU A 1003 -7.75 35.65 -3.23
CA GLU A 1003 -8.58 36.07 -4.37
C GLU A 1003 -8.49 37.59 -4.54
N ILE A 1004 -7.96 38.04 -5.67
CA ILE A 1004 -7.82 39.46 -5.97
C ILE A 1004 -9.07 39.90 -6.72
N ARG A 1005 -9.88 40.75 -6.09
CA ARG A 1005 -11.18 41.22 -6.60
C ARG A 1005 -11.12 42.70 -6.97
N PRO A 1006 -12.04 43.19 -7.81
CA PRO A 1006 -12.17 44.62 -8.09
C PRO A 1006 -12.42 45.42 -6.80
N PRO A 1007 -12.00 46.69 -6.73
CA PRO A 1007 -12.23 47.54 -5.56
C PRO A 1007 -13.74 47.65 -5.25
N GLY A 1008 -14.12 47.44 -3.98
CA GLY A 1008 -15.50 47.55 -3.48
C GLY A 1008 -16.31 46.25 -3.33
N LYS A 1009 -15.70 45.06 -3.43
CA LYS A 1009 -16.37 43.74 -3.29
C LYS A 1009 -15.59 42.69 -2.52
#